data_AF-A0A8S9Y797-F1
#
_entry.id   AF-A0A8S9Y797-F1
#
_cell.length_a   1.000
_cell.length_b   1.000
_cell.length_c   1.000
_cell.angle_alpha   90.00
_cell.angle_beta   90.00
_cell.angle_gamma   90.00
#
_symmetry.space_group_name_H-M   'P 1'
#
loop_
_entity.id
_entity.type
_entity.pdbx_description
1 polymer ?
#
loop_
_entity_poly.entity_id
_entity_poly.type
_entity_poly.pdbx_seq_one_letter_code
_entity_poly.pdbx_strand_id
1 'polypeptide(L)'
;MDTHLRIILVLLISVCIFSHLVLTLDNGLALTPPMGFMTWQRFRCITDCTTYPDECISDQLIRRIVDRMVDDGFQEAGYEYVIIDDCWLEKNRSDDGDLVADRKRFPHGMKPLADYVHSKGLKFGIYENYGNKTCAGYPGLYGNEKRDLSMFADWGVDYIKVDGCYYVGEDYSKGYDQLKTLLNKTGRPIVYSCSYPAYEQEDSIPTDYAYMAENCNLWRNYDDIQDSWSSLTNIMDWFALKQDFIAKYAGPGHWNDPDMLLIGNFGLSYTQSKVQMAIWAVLAAPLLMSADLATIEPQFREILLNKRIIEVNQDPLGIQGLRVYQSNKIQVWTRKVSPTNVNHHSYAIAFYSRREDGAPYKFSITMKKIGLKFSSGYTIQDLYSGENWLGVYRPNSTISVRVPPLGVVFLKATVVLAAGISDSPTQKLQVCSLKICGKMMIIIVIAISMVTSFVSALENGVALTPPMGFMTWQRFRCITDCATYPDECISEQLILRTVDHMVKDGFKDAGYEYVIIDDCWLETERENGKLVPDRKRFPNGMKPLVDYVHSKGLKFGIYEDYGDQTCGGYPGLLGHVEGDIKMFAEWGIDYIKVDGCYFNGDNYSSGYQHLMEVLNKTGRDIVYSCSYPAYEQGNSIPTDYAYLAKICNLWRNYGDIQDSWSSMTDIVDWYAQKQDFIAKYAGPGHWNDPDQLLIGNFGLSYTQSKVQMALWAILAAPLLMSTDLGTIEPAFRDILLNKRIIEVNQDALGIQGLRVYQTDDDQPIQIWTKKVEPVNVDHHSYAIAFCSRRDDGTPYAYSVTLKRIGLTFPSGYTIQDLYTGKDWLGVYRPNSTINVRIDPLGVVFLKATVVL
;
A
#
# COMPACT_ATOMS: atom_id res chain seq x y z
N MET A 1 38.09 73.91 -23.06
CA MET A 1 37.50 74.37 -21.78
C MET A 1 36.19 73.63 -21.61
N ASP A 2 35.86 73.26 -20.37
CA ASP A 2 34.58 72.67 -19.94
C ASP A 2 34.20 71.23 -20.34
N THR A 3 33.22 70.71 -19.59
CA THR A 3 32.32 69.55 -19.79
C THR A 3 32.86 68.29 -20.47
N HIS A 4 33.65 67.46 -19.77
CA HIS A 4 33.66 66.00 -20.03
C HIS A 4 34.02 65.06 -18.84
N LEU A 5 34.40 65.56 -17.65
CA LEU A 5 34.98 64.71 -16.58
C LEU A 5 34.26 64.79 -15.21
N ARG A 6 32.92 64.74 -15.17
CA ARG A 6 32.14 64.65 -13.90
C ARG A 6 30.93 63.71 -13.89
N ILE A 7 30.60 62.99 -14.97
CA ILE A 7 29.40 62.13 -15.06
C ILE A 7 29.76 60.64 -15.27
N ILE A 8 30.81 60.16 -14.60
CA ILE A 8 31.19 58.73 -14.57
C ILE A 8 31.33 58.22 -13.12
N LEU A 9 31.64 59.08 -12.14
CA LEU A 9 31.90 58.69 -10.75
C LEU A 9 30.66 58.68 -9.83
N VAL A 10 29.45 58.81 -10.38
CA VAL A 10 28.18 58.85 -9.60
C VAL A 10 27.20 57.75 -10.04
N LEU A 11 27.44 57.09 -11.17
CA LEU A 11 26.57 56.07 -11.76
C LEU A 11 27.00 54.62 -11.45
N LEU A 12 27.88 54.42 -10.46
CA LEU A 12 28.42 53.12 -10.04
C LEU A 12 28.04 52.68 -8.61
N ILE A 13 27.17 53.44 -7.92
CA ILE A 13 26.82 53.22 -6.49
C ILE A 13 25.29 53.08 -6.28
N SER A 14 24.47 53.11 -7.34
CA SER A 14 23.00 53.05 -7.22
C SER A 14 22.33 52.02 -8.15
N VAL A 15 22.87 50.81 -8.18
CA VAL A 15 22.13 49.61 -8.60
C VAL A 15 22.28 48.53 -7.51
N CYS A 16 22.02 48.93 -6.26
CA CYS A 16 21.76 47.98 -5.18
C CYS A 16 20.36 47.38 -5.41
N ILE A 17 20.29 46.36 -6.26
CA ILE A 17 19.15 45.45 -6.28
C ILE A 17 19.03 44.85 -4.87
N PHE A 18 17.84 44.88 -4.28
CA PHE A 18 17.56 44.16 -3.03
C PHE A 18 17.46 42.65 -3.33
N SER A 19 18.60 42.04 -3.67
CA SER A 19 18.83 40.64 -3.38
C SER A 19 18.97 40.52 -1.86
N HIS A 20 18.01 39.88 -1.21
CA HIS A 20 18.18 39.45 0.17
C HIS A 20 19.32 38.41 0.20
N LEU A 21 20.53 38.83 0.58
CA LEU A 21 21.53 37.91 1.09
C LEU A 21 21.03 37.42 2.45
N VAL A 22 20.48 36.20 2.47
CA VAL A 22 20.39 35.38 3.68
C VAL A 22 21.81 34.89 3.97
N LEU A 23 22.25 34.97 5.21
CA LEU A 23 23.59 34.55 5.65
C LEU A 23 23.55 33.08 6.08
N THR A 24 23.31 32.21 5.09
CA THR A 24 23.11 30.76 5.25
C THR A 24 24.27 30.07 5.99
N LEU A 25 24.04 28.85 6.50
CA LEU A 25 25.09 27.98 7.03
C LEU A 25 26.02 27.49 5.89
N ASP A 26 26.93 28.35 5.45
CA ASP A 26 27.96 28.02 4.47
C ASP A 26 29.11 27.24 5.13
N ASN A 27 28.84 25.98 5.48
CA ASN A 27 29.85 25.00 5.86
C ASN A 27 30.34 24.16 4.67
N GLY A 28 29.90 24.47 3.44
CA GLY A 28 30.24 23.74 2.21
C GLY A 28 29.65 22.34 2.09
N LEU A 29 28.75 21.92 2.98
CA LEU A 29 28.12 20.60 2.99
C LEU A 29 26.67 20.63 2.49
N ALA A 30 26.07 19.45 2.29
CA ALA A 30 24.67 19.27 1.89
C ALA A 30 24.23 20.12 0.68
N LEU A 31 25.12 20.37 -0.29
CA LEU A 31 24.82 21.17 -1.49
C LEU A 31 23.77 20.51 -2.40
N THR A 32 23.54 19.20 -2.22
CA THR A 32 22.36 18.44 -2.61
C THR A 32 21.76 17.77 -1.35
N PRO A 33 20.50 17.29 -1.37
CA PRO A 33 19.88 16.65 -0.21
C PRO A 33 20.69 15.43 0.26
N PRO A 34 20.95 15.24 1.57
CA PRO A 34 21.72 14.09 2.04
C PRO A 34 21.11 12.75 1.64
N MET A 35 21.95 11.82 1.16
CA MET A 35 21.56 10.45 0.82
C MET A 35 22.30 9.46 1.71
N GLY A 36 21.58 8.52 2.33
CA GLY A 36 22.21 7.58 3.25
C GLY A 36 21.24 6.60 3.90
N PHE A 37 21.61 6.13 5.09
CA PHE A 37 20.85 5.23 5.92
C PHE A 37 20.75 5.77 7.36
N MET A 38 19.62 5.54 8.04
CA MET A 38 19.39 5.88 9.44
C MET A 38 18.71 4.70 10.17
N THR A 39 19.17 4.35 11.37
CA THR A 39 18.65 3.16 12.09
C THR A 39 17.22 3.28 12.60
N TRP A 40 16.69 4.50 12.79
CA TRP A 40 15.53 4.74 13.66
C TRP A 40 14.28 3.95 13.28
N GLN A 41 13.70 4.17 12.09
CA GLN A 41 12.36 3.63 11.80
C GLN A 41 12.30 2.09 11.84
N ARG A 42 13.26 1.39 11.22
CA ARG A 42 13.26 -0.10 11.18
C ARG A 42 13.86 -0.79 12.41
N PHE A 43 14.81 -0.18 13.12
CA PHE A 43 15.52 -0.85 14.23
C PHE A 43 15.25 -0.21 15.62
N ARG A 44 14.70 1.00 15.65
CA ARG A 44 14.27 1.77 16.83
C ARG A 44 15.28 1.65 17.97
N CYS A 45 14.85 1.18 19.14
CA CYS A 45 15.65 1.01 20.35
C CYS A 45 15.92 -0.46 20.70
N ILE A 46 16.03 -1.36 19.71
CA ILE A 46 16.38 -2.77 19.99
C ILE A 46 17.78 -2.82 20.60
N THR A 47 17.87 -3.22 21.86
CA THR A 47 19.12 -3.29 22.63
C THR A 47 19.44 -4.70 23.17
N ASP A 48 18.51 -5.65 23.05
CA ASP A 48 18.77 -7.06 23.37
C ASP A 48 19.44 -7.80 22.20
N CYS A 49 20.76 -7.67 22.13
CA CYS A 49 21.59 -8.43 21.19
C CYS A 49 21.70 -9.93 21.51
N THR A 50 21.10 -10.43 22.61
CA THR A 50 21.08 -11.87 22.92
C THR A 50 19.95 -12.56 22.16
N THR A 51 18.78 -11.93 22.14
CA THR A 51 17.60 -12.43 21.41
C THR A 51 17.59 -11.96 19.95
N TYR A 52 18.13 -10.76 19.67
CA TYR A 52 18.09 -10.12 18.35
C TYR A 52 19.49 -9.63 17.89
N PRO A 53 20.49 -10.52 17.76
CA PRO A 53 21.89 -10.15 17.49
C PRO A 53 22.08 -9.34 16.20
N ASP A 54 21.28 -9.60 15.17
CA ASP A 54 21.40 -8.92 13.87
C ASP A 54 20.54 -7.66 13.76
N GLU A 55 19.58 -7.44 14.66
CA GLU A 55 18.66 -6.28 14.65
C GLU A 55 18.94 -5.27 15.78
N CYS A 56 19.79 -5.59 16.75
CA CYS A 56 20.10 -4.67 17.85
C CYS A 56 21.05 -3.53 17.43
N ILE A 57 20.83 -2.33 17.97
CA ILE A 57 21.68 -1.15 17.78
C ILE A 57 23.08 -1.44 18.34
N SER A 58 24.04 -1.73 17.44
CA SER A 58 25.35 -2.32 17.75
C SER A 58 26.39 -2.09 16.66
N ASP A 59 27.67 -2.26 16.99
CA ASP A 59 28.81 -2.28 16.06
C ASP A 59 28.61 -3.35 14.96
N GLN A 60 28.04 -4.51 15.28
CA GLN A 60 27.69 -5.56 14.32
C GLN A 60 26.63 -5.10 13.31
N LEU A 61 25.51 -4.51 13.76
CA LEU A 61 24.46 -4.01 12.88
C LEU A 61 25.02 -2.94 11.92
N ILE A 62 25.80 -1.98 12.42
CA ILE A 62 26.32 -0.89 11.59
C ILE A 62 27.34 -1.41 10.57
N ARG A 63 28.23 -2.34 10.95
CA ARG A 63 29.13 -2.99 9.97
C ARG A 63 28.35 -3.78 8.92
N ARG A 64 27.32 -4.53 9.32
CA ARG A 64 26.42 -5.27 8.41
C ARG A 64 25.77 -4.35 7.39
N ILE A 65 25.21 -3.20 7.83
CA ILE A 65 24.59 -2.21 6.94
C ILE A 65 25.62 -1.54 6.03
N VAL A 66 26.78 -1.12 6.55
CA VAL A 66 27.90 -0.57 5.75
C VAL A 66 28.29 -1.51 4.63
N ASP A 67 28.42 -2.81 4.93
CA ASP A 67 28.82 -3.82 3.95
C ASP A 67 27.71 -4.02 2.88
N ARG A 68 26.43 -4.06 3.26
CA ARG A 68 25.33 -4.07 2.27
C ARG A 68 25.27 -2.81 1.41
N MET A 69 25.54 -1.63 1.97
CA MET A 69 25.54 -0.37 1.21
C MET A 69 26.61 -0.35 0.11
N VAL A 70 27.76 -0.99 0.34
CA VAL A 70 28.79 -1.18 -0.68
C VAL A 70 28.42 -2.32 -1.64
N ASP A 71 28.17 -3.52 -1.11
CA ASP A 71 28.00 -4.76 -1.89
C ASP A 71 26.78 -4.74 -2.82
N ASP A 72 25.68 -4.08 -2.41
CA ASP A 72 24.44 -3.96 -3.20
C ASP A 72 24.36 -2.67 -4.04
N GLY A 73 25.44 -1.87 -4.09
CA GLY A 73 25.55 -0.71 -4.97
C GLY A 73 24.82 0.55 -4.52
N PHE A 74 24.32 0.63 -3.28
CA PHE A 74 23.73 1.85 -2.73
C PHE A 74 24.75 3.00 -2.70
N GLN A 75 26.01 2.73 -2.36
CA GLN A 75 27.10 3.70 -2.45
C GLN A 75 27.31 4.20 -3.89
N GLU A 76 27.27 3.30 -4.89
CA GLU A 76 27.42 3.66 -6.32
C GLU A 76 26.22 4.47 -6.86
N ALA A 77 25.06 4.35 -6.20
CA ALA A 77 23.87 5.17 -6.44
C ALA A 77 23.92 6.52 -5.70
N GLY A 78 24.87 6.75 -4.78
CA GLY A 78 25.09 8.02 -4.08
C GLY A 78 24.69 8.03 -2.61
N TYR A 79 24.23 6.91 -2.03
CA TYR A 79 23.92 6.82 -0.60
C TYR A 79 25.23 6.74 0.21
N GLU A 80 25.68 7.88 0.77
CA GLU A 80 26.99 8.01 1.42
C GLU A 80 26.97 8.07 2.96
N TYR A 81 25.89 8.52 3.60
CA TYR A 81 25.81 8.62 5.07
C TYR A 81 25.31 7.33 5.74
N VAL A 82 25.91 6.95 6.87
CA VAL A 82 25.44 5.86 7.76
C VAL A 82 25.24 6.42 9.16
N ILE A 83 23.98 6.68 9.53
CA ILE A 83 23.59 7.42 10.73
C ILE A 83 23.06 6.45 11.80
N ILE A 84 23.70 6.41 12.96
CA ILE A 84 23.16 5.76 14.14
C ILE A 84 22.23 6.73 14.86
N ASP A 85 20.98 6.31 15.10
CA ASP A 85 20.00 7.09 15.85
C ASP A 85 20.11 6.86 17.38
N ASP A 86 19.04 7.14 18.16
CA ASP A 86 19.02 6.97 19.62
C ASP A 86 19.41 5.53 20.07
N CYS A 87 19.64 5.37 21.37
CA CYS A 87 19.95 4.10 22.04
C CYS A 87 21.36 3.53 21.82
N TRP A 88 22.30 4.26 21.20
CA TRP A 88 23.71 3.84 21.11
C TRP A 88 24.48 3.89 22.46
N LEU A 89 23.98 4.70 23.41
CA LEU A 89 24.60 5.00 24.69
C LEU A 89 24.39 3.94 25.80
N GLU A 90 25.20 4.02 26.85
CA GLU A 90 24.85 3.56 28.20
C GLU A 90 23.86 4.52 28.89
N LYS A 91 23.11 4.05 29.89
CA LYS A 91 22.12 4.87 30.60
C LYS A 91 22.71 5.98 31.51
N ASN A 92 24.03 6.03 31.68
CA ASN A 92 24.75 7.06 32.43
C ASN A 92 25.98 7.53 31.63
N ARG A 93 26.45 8.75 31.92
CA ARG A 93 27.76 9.25 31.49
C ARG A 93 28.89 8.56 32.28
N SER A 94 30.14 8.74 31.86
CA SER A 94 31.32 8.34 32.64
C SER A 94 31.43 9.12 33.97
N ASP A 95 32.31 8.69 34.88
CA ASP A 95 32.62 9.46 36.11
C ASP A 95 33.23 10.83 35.79
N ASP A 96 33.95 10.96 34.66
CA ASP A 96 34.44 12.23 34.11
C ASP A 96 33.31 13.08 33.48
N GLY A 97 32.16 12.48 33.17
CA GLY A 97 30.95 13.12 32.62
C GLY A 97 30.85 13.09 31.09
N ASP A 98 31.57 12.20 30.41
CA ASP A 98 31.50 12.03 28.95
C ASP A 98 30.36 11.08 28.55
N LEU A 99 29.87 11.20 27.32
CA LEU A 99 28.94 10.24 26.73
C LEU A 99 29.65 8.90 26.46
N VAL A 100 29.02 7.80 26.87
CA VAL A 100 29.60 6.45 26.79
C VAL A 100 28.76 5.58 25.86
N ALA A 101 29.34 5.11 24.77
CA ALA A 101 28.74 4.06 23.95
C ALA A 101 28.63 2.75 24.74
N ASP A 102 27.54 2.01 24.56
CA ASP A 102 27.30 0.75 25.28
C ASP A 102 28.45 -0.25 25.08
N ARG A 103 29.19 -0.53 26.16
CA ARG A 103 30.43 -1.34 26.09
C ARG A 103 30.21 -2.81 25.69
N LYS A 104 28.97 -3.30 25.65
CA LYS A 104 28.63 -4.64 25.13
C LYS A 104 28.25 -4.60 23.66
N ARG A 105 27.55 -3.55 23.22
CA ARG A 105 27.04 -3.40 21.85
C ARG A 105 28.02 -2.70 20.92
N PHE A 106 28.89 -1.87 21.47
CA PHE A 106 29.99 -1.16 20.79
C PHE A 106 31.32 -1.44 21.51
N PRO A 107 31.78 -2.70 21.61
CA PRO A 107 32.96 -3.08 22.40
C PRO A 107 34.28 -2.46 21.90
N HIS A 108 34.31 -1.97 20.67
CA HIS A 108 35.44 -1.27 20.06
C HIS A 108 35.39 0.26 20.26
N GLY A 109 34.28 0.81 20.76
CA GLY A 109 34.00 2.25 20.82
C GLY A 109 33.66 2.85 19.45
N MET A 110 33.22 4.11 19.45
CA MET A 110 32.66 4.75 18.24
C MET A 110 33.72 5.14 17.20
N LYS A 111 34.92 5.57 17.61
CA LYS A 111 35.95 5.96 16.64
C LYS A 111 36.39 4.80 15.72
N PRO A 112 36.68 3.57 16.20
CA PRO A 112 36.99 2.43 15.32
C PRO A 112 35.78 1.91 14.50
N LEU A 113 34.57 2.40 14.76
CA LEU A 113 33.41 2.20 13.89
C LEU A 113 33.36 3.27 12.79
N ALA A 114 33.56 4.55 13.14
CA ALA A 114 33.70 5.66 12.19
C ALA A 114 34.86 5.41 11.20
N ASP A 115 36.04 5.03 11.71
CA ASP A 115 37.22 4.69 10.91
C ASP A 115 36.91 3.52 9.93
N TYR A 116 36.02 2.59 10.28
CA TYR A 116 35.57 1.52 9.38
C TYR A 116 34.64 2.05 8.28
N VAL A 117 33.65 2.88 8.64
CA VAL A 117 32.74 3.54 7.69
C VAL A 117 33.55 4.36 6.66
N HIS A 118 34.55 5.12 7.13
CA HIS A 118 35.49 5.86 6.27
C HIS A 118 36.35 4.93 5.41
N SER A 119 36.83 3.80 5.93
CA SER A 119 37.63 2.83 5.16
C SER A 119 36.86 2.21 3.98
N LYS A 120 35.53 2.25 4.03
CA LYS A 120 34.61 1.80 2.98
C LYS A 120 34.19 2.93 2.03
N GLY A 121 34.66 4.17 2.24
CA GLY A 121 34.29 5.34 1.45
C GLY A 121 32.89 5.89 1.76
N LEU A 122 32.34 5.58 2.93
CA LEU A 122 31.09 6.14 3.45
C LEU A 122 31.38 7.19 4.54
N LYS A 123 30.34 7.89 4.98
CA LYS A 123 30.38 8.95 6.01
C LYS A 123 29.65 8.49 7.27
N PHE A 124 30.22 8.77 8.44
CA PHE A 124 29.67 8.30 9.71
C PHE A 124 28.78 9.35 10.37
N GLY A 125 27.53 9.00 10.67
CA GLY A 125 26.57 9.86 11.33
C GLY A 125 26.20 9.38 12.73
N ILE A 126 25.91 10.33 13.62
CA ILE A 126 25.47 10.06 14.99
C ILE A 126 24.21 10.85 15.33
N TYR A 127 23.49 10.40 16.35
CA TYR A 127 22.38 11.10 16.98
C TYR A 127 22.80 11.61 18.35
N GLU A 128 22.29 12.78 18.71
CA GLU A 128 22.15 13.19 20.09
C GLU A 128 20.89 14.06 20.28
N ASN A 129 20.67 14.56 21.49
CA ASN A 129 19.47 15.32 21.85
C ASN A 129 19.85 16.55 22.69
N TYR A 130 19.32 17.73 22.35
CA TYR A 130 19.69 18.98 23.01
C TYR A 130 19.25 19.09 24.48
N GLY A 131 18.11 18.49 24.84
CA GLY A 131 17.62 18.44 26.22
C GLY A 131 18.41 17.52 27.15
N ASN A 132 17.92 17.35 28.39
CA ASN A 132 18.64 16.60 29.43
C ASN A 132 18.78 15.09 29.14
N LYS A 133 17.91 14.56 28.28
CA LYS A 133 17.88 13.15 27.89
C LYS A 133 17.43 12.99 26.45
N THR A 134 17.91 11.96 25.76
CA THR A 134 17.35 11.49 24.48
C THR A 134 15.89 11.04 24.64
N CYS A 135 15.17 10.89 23.53
CA CYS A 135 13.76 10.49 23.57
C CYS A 135 13.55 9.10 24.23
N ALA A 136 14.44 8.15 24.01
CA ALA A 136 14.47 6.85 24.71
C ALA A 136 15.11 6.92 26.12
N GLY A 137 15.42 8.11 26.62
CA GLY A 137 15.85 8.37 28.00
C GLY A 137 17.31 7.98 28.28
N TYR A 138 18.22 8.15 27.34
CA TYR A 138 19.69 8.13 27.56
C TYR A 138 20.19 9.56 27.90
N PRO A 139 21.43 9.76 28.38
CA PRO A 139 21.92 11.11 28.72
C PRO A 139 22.00 12.03 27.50
N GLY A 140 21.43 13.24 27.58
CA GLY A 140 21.45 14.22 26.48
C GLY A 140 22.58 15.27 26.59
N LEU A 141 22.67 16.17 25.60
CA LEU A 141 23.72 17.19 25.46
C LEU A 141 23.69 18.32 26.51
N TYR A 142 22.54 18.60 27.15
CA TYR A 142 22.35 19.84 27.92
C TYR A 142 23.44 20.07 29.00
N GLY A 143 24.06 21.24 28.98
CA GLY A 143 25.16 21.63 29.87
C GLY A 143 26.52 20.97 29.58
N ASN A 144 26.60 20.09 28.58
CA ASN A 144 27.80 19.36 28.16
C ASN A 144 28.16 19.63 26.67
N GLU A 145 27.46 20.55 26.02
CA GLU A 145 27.39 20.67 24.55
C GLU A 145 28.79 20.80 23.92
N LYS A 146 29.65 21.65 24.50
CA LYS A 146 31.02 21.84 23.99
C LYS A 146 31.85 20.56 24.07
N ARG A 147 31.70 19.78 25.15
CA ARG A 147 32.45 18.54 25.38
C ARG A 147 32.03 17.49 24.35
N ASP A 148 30.73 17.22 24.26
CA ASP A 148 30.22 16.12 23.46
C ASP A 148 30.44 16.39 21.95
N LEU A 149 30.20 17.62 21.49
CA LEU A 149 30.46 18.02 20.10
C LEU A 149 31.96 17.97 19.73
N SER A 150 32.86 18.25 20.68
CA SER A 150 34.32 18.09 20.45
C SER A 150 34.67 16.61 20.32
N MET A 151 34.13 15.77 21.22
CA MET A 151 34.32 14.32 21.19
C MET A 151 33.82 13.68 19.89
N PHE A 152 32.68 14.12 19.36
CA PHE A 152 32.18 13.67 18.05
C PHE A 152 33.11 14.05 16.89
N ALA A 153 33.71 15.24 16.92
CA ALA A 153 34.71 15.65 15.92
C ALA A 153 36.01 14.83 16.03
N ASP A 154 36.48 14.55 17.25
CA ASP A 154 37.65 13.69 17.52
C ASP A 154 37.41 12.22 17.10
N TRP A 155 36.17 11.73 17.20
CA TRP A 155 35.76 10.43 16.66
C TRP A 155 35.63 10.40 15.13
N GLY A 156 35.58 11.56 14.47
CA GLY A 156 35.45 11.67 13.03
C GLY A 156 34.00 11.62 12.51
N VAL A 157 33.02 12.01 13.31
CA VAL A 157 31.62 12.13 12.86
C VAL A 157 31.48 13.15 11.71
N ASP A 158 30.72 12.80 10.67
CA ASP A 158 30.46 13.61 9.47
C ASP A 158 29.03 14.19 9.42
N TYR A 159 28.12 13.64 10.24
CA TYR A 159 26.71 14.03 10.31
C TYR A 159 26.21 13.94 11.75
N ILE A 160 25.43 14.92 12.22
CA ILE A 160 24.74 14.85 13.51
C ILE A 160 23.26 15.21 13.36
N LYS A 161 22.38 14.31 13.80
CA LYS A 161 20.97 14.62 14.14
C LYS A 161 20.93 15.09 15.59
N VAL A 162 20.29 16.24 15.84
CA VAL A 162 20.01 16.71 17.20
C VAL A 162 18.51 16.86 17.42
N ASP A 163 18.03 16.17 18.45
CA ASP A 163 16.61 16.07 18.84
C ASP A 163 16.19 17.02 19.98
N GLY A 164 14.88 17.18 20.18
CA GLY A 164 14.27 18.13 21.12
C GLY A 164 13.74 17.57 22.45
N CYS A 165 13.74 16.26 22.65
CA CYS A 165 13.16 15.63 23.85
C CYS A 165 13.79 16.12 25.17
N TYR A 166 12.98 16.19 26.23
CA TYR A 166 13.40 16.54 27.60
C TYR A 166 14.22 17.84 27.74
N TYR A 167 14.05 18.79 26.82
CA TYR A 167 14.46 20.19 27.01
C TYR A 167 13.52 20.88 28.00
N VAL A 168 14.06 21.83 28.77
CA VAL A 168 13.34 22.54 29.86
C VAL A 168 13.50 24.05 29.77
N GLY A 169 14.06 24.55 28.65
CA GLY A 169 14.07 25.98 28.32
C GLY A 169 12.93 26.32 27.34
N GLU A 170 12.66 27.61 27.19
CA GLU A 170 11.55 28.12 26.37
C GLU A 170 11.95 28.45 24.91
N ASP A 171 13.25 28.41 24.61
CA ASP A 171 13.86 28.84 23.33
C ASP A 171 14.76 27.72 22.79
N TYR A 172 14.26 26.96 21.81
CA TYR A 172 15.04 25.94 21.10
C TYR A 172 15.99 26.59 20.08
N SER A 173 15.50 27.57 19.32
CA SER A 173 16.19 28.27 18.23
C SER A 173 17.60 28.72 18.63
N LYS A 174 17.72 29.44 19.75
CA LYS A 174 18.99 29.89 20.32
C LYS A 174 19.89 28.76 20.81
N GLY A 175 19.30 27.67 21.30
CA GLY A 175 20.03 26.46 21.69
C GLY A 175 20.71 25.81 20.48
N TYR A 176 19.99 25.71 19.36
CA TYR A 176 20.48 25.11 18.13
C TYR A 176 21.52 25.98 17.41
N ASP A 177 21.44 27.32 17.46
CA ASP A 177 22.54 28.21 17.04
C ASP A 177 23.78 28.06 17.94
N GLN A 178 23.61 27.91 19.26
CA GLN A 178 24.74 27.59 20.16
C GLN A 178 25.44 26.29 19.72
N LEU A 179 24.69 25.24 19.36
CA LEU A 179 25.25 23.99 18.86
C LEU A 179 25.97 24.17 17.51
N LYS A 180 25.39 24.86 16.52
CA LYS A 180 26.05 25.23 15.25
C LYS A 180 27.34 26.02 15.47
N THR A 181 27.30 26.98 16.40
CA THR A 181 28.44 27.78 16.83
C THR A 181 29.52 26.96 17.54
N LEU A 182 29.18 25.83 18.17
CA LEU A 182 30.13 24.91 18.79
C LEU A 182 30.69 23.88 17.78
N LEU A 183 29.84 23.31 16.92
CA LEU A 183 30.22 22.45 15.79
C LEU A 183 31.29 23.12 14.92
N ASN A 184 31.04 24.36 14.47
CA ASN A 184 31.99 25.14 13.68
C ASN A 184 33.33 25.40 14.41
N LYS A 185 33.34 25.44 15.75
CA LYS A 185 34.56 25.61 16.56
C LYS A 185 35.38 24.34 16.71
N THR A 186 34.87 23.16 16.35
CA THR A 186 35.67 21.93 16.29
C THR A 186 36.65 21.94 15.11
N GLY A 187 36.36 22.72 14.07
CA GLY A 187 37.12 22.73 12.82
C GLY A 187 36.85 21.53 11.89
N ARG A 188 36.02 20.57 12.29
CA ARG A 188 35.53 19.49 11.42
C ARG A 188 34.23 19.92 10.72
N PRO A 189 34.12 19.79 9.39
CA PRO A 189 32.84 19.91 8.70
C PRO A 189 31.92 18.74 9.10
N ILE A 190 30.75 19.05 9.65
CA ILE A 190 29.72 18.07 10.06
C ILE A 190 28.37 18.56 9.53
N VAL A 191 27.60 17.69 8.86
CA VAL A 191 26.22 17.98 8.43
C VAL A 191 25.34 18.08 9.67
N TYR A 192 24.66 19.22 9.87
CA TYR A 192 23.84 19.45 11.05
C TYR A 192 22.35 19.34 10.74
N SER A 193 21.70 18.32 11.29
CA SER A 193 20.27 18.01 11.16
C SER A 193 19.52 18.39 12.44
N CYS A 194 18.53 19.27 12.32
CA CYS A 194 17.88 19.93 13.45
C CYS A 194 16.40 19.52 13.61
N SER A 195 16.03 18.85 14.71
CA SER A 195 14.62 18.44 14.88
C SER A 195 13.69 19.50 15.46
N TYR A 196 14.21 20.63 15.98
CA TYR A 196 13.40 21.54 16.81
C TYR A 196 12.06 22.06 16.24
N PRO A 197 11.84 22.31 14.92
CA PRO A 197 10.52 22.72 14.44
C PRO A 197 9.42 21.67 14.64
N ALA A 198 9.76 20.38 14.80
CA ALA A 198 8.80 19.34 15.20
C ALA A 198 8.46 19.35 16.71
N TYR A 199 9.16 20.16 17.53
CA TYR A 199 8.96 20.31 18.97
C TYR A 199 8.37 21.68 19.37
N GLU A 200 8.25 22.61 18.43
CA GLU A 200 7.57 23.90 18.63
C GLU A 200 6.04 23.72 18.61
N GLN A 201 5.36 24.15 19.67
CA GLN A 201 3.91 24.00 19.81
C GLN A 201 3.15 25.03 18.96
N GLU A 202 1.90 24.74 18.57
CA GLU A 202 1.12 25.62 17.67
C GLU A 202 0.83 27.02 18.26
N ASP A 203 0.80 27.14 19.60
CA ASP A 203 0.68 28.42 20.34
C ASP A 203 2.04 29.11 20.63
N SER A 204 3.17 28.55 20.16
CA SER A 204 4.52 29.09 20.44
C SER A 204 4.97 30.14 19.41
N ILE A 205 6.19 30.66 19.54
CA ILE A 205 6.76 31.59 18.56
C ILE A 205 6.96 30.83 17.23
N PRO A 206 6.34 31.24 16.12
CA PRO A 206 6.44 30.49 14.87
C PRO A 206 7.88 30.39 14.36
N THR A 207 8.29 29.19 13.95
CA THR A 207 9.62 28.87 13.42
C THR A 207 10.12 29.89 12.41
N ASP A 208 11.23 30.58 12.71
CA ASP A 208 11.93 31.39 11.71
C ASP A 208 12.78 30.48 10.80
N TYR A 209 12.14 29.99 9.73
CA TYR A 209 12.79 29.20 8.70
C TYR A 209 13.86 29.96 7.89
N ALA A 210 13.91 31.30 7.94
CA ALA A 210 15.03 32.03 7.36
C ALA A 210 16.27 31.86 8.25
N TYR A 211 16.14 32.15 9.55
CA TYR A 211 17.20 31.91 10.54
C TYR A 211 17.60 30.43 10.61
N MET A 212 16.67 29.49 10.39
CA MET A 212 16.96 28.06 10.32
C MET A 212 17.96 27.71 9.19
N ALA A 213 17.80 28.30 8.01
CA ALA A 213 18.76 28.15 6.90
C ALA A 213 20.13 28.81 7.17
N GLU A 214 20.21 29.72 8.15
CA GLU A 214 21.47 30.29 8.67
C GLU A 214 22.16 29.41 9.73
N ASN A 215 21.50 28.34 10.19
CA ASN A 215 21.90 27.56 11.37
C ASN A 215 21.90 26.03 11.22
N CYS A 216 21.18 25.47 10.24
CA CYS A 216 20.97 24.04 10.07
C CYS A 216 21.16 23.62 8.60
N ASN A 217 21.75 22.44 8.35
CA ASN A 217 21.84 21.89 6.99
C ASN A 217 20.56 21.17 6.55
N LEU A 218 19.76 20.69 7.50
CA LEU A 218 18.41 20.18 7.27
C LEU A 218 17.61 20.18 8.57
N TRP A 219 16.29 20.06 8.48
CA TRP A 219 15.41 20.13 9.64
C TRP A 219 14.14 19.29 9.51
N ARG A 220 13.85 18.48 10.54
CA ARG A 220 12.63 17.66 10.61
C ARG A 220 11.43 18.55 10.92
N ASN A 221 10.60 18.79 9.90
CA ASN A 221 9.52 19.78 9.98
C ASN A 221 8.29 19.35 10.81
N TYR A 222 8.07 18.04 10.98
CA TYR A 222 6.79 17.47 11.38
C TYR A 222 6.96 16.06 11.98
N ASP A 223 5.85 15.43 12.37
CA ASP A 223 5.72 14.14 13.06
C ASP A 223 6.65 13.03 12.52
N ASP A 224 7.10 12.14 13.41
CA ASP A 224 7.91 10.95 13.07
C ASP A 224 7.16 10.01 12.12
N ILE A 225 7.84 9.58 11.06
CA ILE A 225 7.25 8.64 10.10
C ILE A 225 7.15 7.23 10.69
N GLN A 226 5.98 6.63 10.49
CA GLN A 226 5.70 5.24 10.82
C GLN A 226 5.58 4.44 9.51
N ASP A 227 5.80 3.13 9.58
CA ASP A 227 5.62 2.19 8.48
C ASP A 227 4.12 1.93 8.22
N SER A 228 3.41 2.99 7.82
CA SER A 228 2.06 2.94 7.28
C SER A 228 1.82 3.98 6.19
N TRP A 229 0.92 3.62 5.27
CA TRP A 229 0.38 4.54 4.27
C TRP A 229 -0.31 5.76 4.88
N SER A 230 -0.86 5.64 6.10
CA SER A 230 -1.48 6.74 6.85
C SER A 230 -0.43 7.79 7.23
N SER A 231 0.64 7.38 7.93
CA SER A 231 1.72 8.29 8.33
C SER A 231 2.36 9.00 7.12
N LEU A 232 2.73 8.21 6.09
CA LEU A 232 3.27 8.73 4.83
C LEU A 232 2.36 9.80 4.18
N THR A 233 1.05 9.52 4.06
CA THR A 233 0.14 10.46 3.38
C THR A 233 -0.24 11.67 4.23
N ASN A 234 -0.21 11.57 5.56
CA ASN A 234 -0.37 12.72 6.46
C ASN A 234 0.81 13.69 6.34
N ILE A 235 2.05 13.19 6.33
CA ILE A 235 3.26 14.01 6.08
C ILE A 235 3.17 14.69 4.70
N MET A 236 2.78 13.95 3.66
CA MET A 236 2.61 14.53 2.31
C MET A 236 1.56 15.64 2.25
N ASP A 237 0.42 15.50 2.94
CA ASP A 237 -0.60 16.54 2.98
C ASP A 237 -0.20 17.74 3.85
N TRP A 238 0.53 17.54 4.95
CA TRP A 238 1.10 18.63 5.75
C TRP A 238 2.10 19.45 4.93
N PHE A 239 3.03 18.78 4.24
CA PHE A 239 3.99 19.45 3.35
C PHE A 239 3.30 20.23 2.25
N ALA A 240 2.25 19.67 1.63
CA ALA A 240 1.47 20.37 0.62
C ALA A 240 0.64 21.55 1.17
N LEU A 241 0.22 21.50 2.44
CA LEU A 241 -0.52 22.57 3.12
C LEU A 241 0.40 23.73 3.52
N LYS A 242 1.63 23.44 3.94
CA LYS A 242 2.62 24.44 4.38
C LYS A 242 3.56 24.92 3.26
N GLN A 243 3.46 24.37 2.04
CA GLN A 243 4.43 24.55 0.95
C GLN A 243 4.77 26.02 0.63
N ASP A 244 3.78 26.91 0.61
CA ASP A 244 3.96 28.33 0.26
C ASP A 244 4.79 29.10 1.31
N PHE A 245 4.91 28.55 2.53
CA PHE A 245 5.72 29.09 3.62
C PHE A 245 7.13 28.47 3.65
N ILE A 246 7.22 27.13 3.61
CA ILE A 246 8.48 26.41 3.90
C ILE A 246 9.34 26.11 2.66
N ALA A 247 8.75 25.89 1.48
CA ALA A 247 9.49 25.37 0.32
C ALA A 247 10.53 26.35 -0.25
N LYS A 248 10.32 27.65 -0.03
CA LYS A 248 11.25 28.72 -0.45
C LYS A 248 12.55 28.77 0.38
N TYR A 249 12.60 28.06 1.50
CA TYR A 249 13.77 27.97 2.38
C TYR A 249 14.57 26.68 2.20
N ALA A 250 14.13 25.76 1.34
CA ALA A 250 14.95 24.63 0.89
C ALA A 250 15.87 25.04 -0.26
N GLY A 251 17.14 24.64 -0.21
CA GLY A 251 18.14 24.94 -1.22
C GLY A 251 19.51 24.32 -0.89
N PRO A 252 20.52 24.52 -1.75
CA PRO A 252 21.87 23.99 -1.55
C PRO A 252 22.45 24.37 -0.19
N GLY A 253 22.67 23.36 0.65
CA GLY A 253 23.18 23.50 2.02
C GLY A 253 22.13 23.56 3.13
N HIS A 254 20.83 23.61 2.82
CA HIS A 254 19.76 23.82 3.81
C HIS A 254 18.39 23.22 3.35
N TRP A 255 17.91 22.12 3.95
CA TRP A 255 16.74 21.36 3.44
C TRP A 255 15.59 21.13 4.45
N ASN A 256 14.35 21.17 3.95
CA ASN A 256 13.20 20.60 4.68
C ASN A 256 13.29 19.06 4.69
N ASP A 257 13.10 18.43 5.85
CA ASP A 257 13.15 16.97 6.03
C ASP A 257 11.76 16.40 6.38
N PRO A 258 11.10 15.67 5.44
CA PRO A 258 9.86 14.92 5.66
C PRO A 258 10.09 13.50 6.26
N ASP A 259 11.28 13.23 6.80
CA ASP A 259 11.68 11.98 7.46
C ASP A 259 12.00 10.80 6.52
N MET A 260 12.44 9.69 7.11
CA MET A 260 13.03 8.52 6.44
C MET A 260 12.17 7.85 5.36
N LEU A 261 12.85 7.18 4.42
CA LEU A 261 12.24 6.27 3.45
C LEU A 261 11.83 4.94 4.12
N LEU A 262 10.57 4.56 3.94
CA LEU A 262 9.94 3.32 4.41
C LEU A 262 10.14 2.14 3.42
N ILE A 263 10.71 2.41 2.26
CA ILE A 263 10.78 1.51 1.10
C ILE A 263 11.55 0.23 1.47
N GLY A 264 10.86 -0.92 1.40
CA GLY A 264 11.42 -2.24 1.76
C GLY A 264 11.09 -2.73 3.18
N ASN A 265 10.20 -2.06 3.91
CA ASN A 265 9.64 -2.55 5.18
C ASN A 265 8.27 -3.24 4.97
N PHE A 266 7.37 -3.16 5.95
CA PHE A 266 6.20 -4.02 6.07
C PHE A 266 4.87 -3.33 5.70
N GLY A 267 4.78 -2.01 5.85
CA GLY A 267 3.51 -1.27 5.79
C GLY A 267 3.18 -0.60 4.46
N LEU A 268 4.15 -0.49 3.54
CA LEU A 268 3.92 -0.02 2.17
C LEU A 268 3.87 -1.17 1.16
N SER A 269 2.96 -1.08 0.20
CA SER A 269 3.03 -1.88 -1.03
C SER A 269 4.18 -1.43 -1.94
N TYR A 270 4.52 -2.22 -2.97
CA TYR A 270 5.43 -1.80 -4.04
C TYR A 270 4.94 -0.52 -4.74
N THR A 271 3.64 -0.42 -5.00
CA THR A 271 3.02 0.76 -5.65
C THR A 271 3.10 2.01 -4.76
N GLN A 272 2.86 1.87 -3.46
CA GLN A 272 2.97 2.95 -2.48
C GLN A 272 4.42 3.39 -2.25
N SER A 273 5.36 2.44 -2.23
CA SER A 273 6.81 2.72 -2.15
C SER A 273 7.29 3.58 -3.33
N LYS A 274 6.74 3.36 -4.53
CA LYS A 274 7.01 4.22 -5.70
C LYS A 274 6.47 5.65 -5.53
N VAL A 275 5.39 5.84 -4.75
CA VAL A 275 4.90 7.19 -4.40
C VAL A 275 5.91 7.89 -3.50
N GLN A 276 6.37 7.25 -2.42
CA GLN A 276 7.31 7.90 -1.49
C GLN A 276 8.57 8.38 -2.23
N MET A 277 9.25 7.50 -2.98
CA MET A 277 10.47 7.87 -3.71
C MET A 277 10.25 9.01 -4.72
N ALA A 278 9.11 9.01 -5.43
CA ALA A 278 8.78 10.07 -6.38
C ALA A 278 8.50 11.41 -5.70
N ILE A 279 7.77 11.40 -4.58
CA ILE A 279 7.38 12.62 -3.87
C ILE A 279 8.56 13.19 -3.07
N TRP A 280 9.41 12.36 -2.44
CA TRP A 280 10.65 12.81 -1.78
C TRP A 280 11.63 13.43 -2.80
N ALA A 281 11.76 12.82 -4.00
CA ALA A 281 12.54 13.41 -5.09
C ALA A 281 11.97 14.76 -5.58
N VAL A 282 10.65 14.91 -5.64
CA VAL A 282 10.00 16.20 -5.97
C VAL A 282 10.16 17.22 -4.84
N LEU A 283 10.09 16.82 -3.57
CA LEU A 283 10.25 17.71 -2.41
C LEU A 283 11.68 18.19 -2.19
N ALA A 284 12.68 17.65 -2.90
CA ALA A 284 14.10 17.83 -2.55
C ALA A 284 14.44 17.37 -1.12
N ALA A 285 13.73 16.34 -0.66
CA ALA A 285 13.94 15.74 0.64
C ALA A 285 15.28 14.97 0.71
N PRO A 286 15.86 14.80 1.91
CA PRO A 286 16.88 13.78 2.13
C PRO A 286 16.39 12.39 1.70
N LEU A 287 17.29 11.54 1.18
CA LEU A 287 17.00 10.14 0.90
C LEU A 287 17.69 9.27 1.95
N LEU A 288 17.16 9.31 3.17
CA LEU A 288 17.63 8.51 4.30
C LEU A 288 16.82 7.22 4.39
N MET A 289 17.43 6.10 4.00
CA MET A 289 16.83 4.77 4.06
C MET A 289 16.74 4.28 5.51
N SER A 290 15.64 3.62 5.86
CA SER A 290 15.57 2.84 7.10
C SER A 290 14.84 1.52 6.82
N ALA A 291 15.59 0.51 6.39
CA ALA A 291 15.11 -0.84 6.09
C ALA A 291 16.26 -1.85 6.28
N ASP A 292 15.97 -3.15 6.41
CA ASP A 292 17.04 -4.14 6.50
C ASP A 292 17.64 -4.46 5.12
N LEU A 293 18.77 -3.85 4.81
CA LEU A 293 19.45 -3.98 3.52
C LEU A 293 20.00 -5.39 3.23
N ALA A 294 19.98 -6.33 4.18
CA ALA A 294 20.34 -7.73 3.93
C ALA A 294 19.14 -8.60 3.53
N THR A 295 17.91 -8.14 3.76
CA THR A 295 16.67 -8.89 3.44
C THR A 295 15.69 -8.12 2.55
N ILE A 296 15.98 -6.87 2.19
CA ILE A 296 15.19 -6.07 1.24
C ILE A 296 15.00 -6.80 -0.10
N GLU A 297 13.75 -6.90 -0.57
CA GLU A 297 13.46 -7.57 -1.84
C GLU A 297 14.02 -6.77 -3.04
N PRO A 298 14.40 -7.45 -4.14
CA PRO A 298 14.97 -6.78 -5.32
C PRO A 298 14.13 -5.62 -5.84
N GLN A 299 12.79 -5.75 -5.85
CA GLN A 299 11.89 -4.71 -6.36
C GLN A 299 11.92 -3.41 -5.54
N PHE A 300 12.04 -3.48 -4.22
CA PHE A 300 12.17 -2.28 -3.37
C PHE A 300 13.57 -1.68 -3.47
N ARG A 301 14.61 -2.51 -3.58
CA ARG A 301 15.98 -2.07 -3.85
C ARG A 301 16.08 -1.35 -5.20
N GLU A 302 15.40 -1.82 -6.24
CA GLU A 302 15.37 -1.18 -7.56
C GLU A 302 14.69 0.21 -7.56
N ILE A 303 13.73 0.45 -6.67
CA ILE A 303 13.18 1.81 -6.45
C ILE A 303 14.27 2.73 -5.90
N LEU A 304 14.97 2.28 -4.85
CA LEU A 304 16.01 3.05 -4.17
C LEU A 304 17.22 3.32 -5.08
N LEU A 305 17.68 2.34 -5.84
CA LEU A 305 18.81 2.46 -6.77
C LEU A 305 18.47 3.16 -8.10
N ASN A 306 17.25 3.69 -8.29
CA ASN A 306 16.84 4.29 -9.56
C ASN A 306 17.54 5.62 -9.83
N LYS A 307 18.69 5.56 -10.51
CA LYS A 307 19.55 6.71 -10.85
C LYS A 307 18.81 7.85 -11.54
N ARG A 308 17.77 7.60 -12.34
CA ARG A 308 16.96 8.67 -12.97
C ARG A 308 16.14 9.48 -11.97
N ILE A 309 15.69 8.86 -10.88
CA ILE A 309 14.97 9.54 -9.79
C ILE A 309 15.96 10.19 -8.83
N ILE A 310 17.10 9.57 -8.58
CA ILE A 310 18.21 10.17 -7.83
C ILE A 310 18.69 11.45 -8.52
N GLU A 311 18.87 11.47 -9.85
CA GLU A 311 19.16 12.68 -10.63
C GLU A 311 18.13 13.81 -10.43
N VAL A 312 16.86 13.47 -10.19
CA VAL A 312 15.82 14.47 -9.90
C VAL A 312 15.93 14.96 -8.46
N ASN A 313 16.21 14.08 -7.50
CA ASN A 313 16.42 14.45 -6.10
C ASN A 313 17.67 15.35 -5.93
N GLN A 314 18.78 14.92 -6.51
CA GLN A 314 20.10 15.55 -6.47
C GLN A 314 20.29 16.69 -7.50
N ASP A 315 19.20 17.20 -8.09
CA ASP A 315 19.32 18.25 -9.11
C ASP A 315 19.97 19.53 -8.53
N PRO A 316 21.05 20.05 -9.15
CA PRO A 316 21.90 21.10 -8.57
C PRO A 316 21.26 22.50 -8.56
N LEU A 317 20.03 22.66 -9.07
CA LEU A 317 19.26 23.89 -8.80
C LEU A 317 18.77 23.94 -7.34
N GLY A 318 18.66 22.78 -6.66
CA GLY A 318 18.19 22.66 -5.28
C GLY A 318 16.76 23.13 -5.01
N ILE A 319 15.98 23.44 -6.04
CA ILE A 319 14.63 23.99 -5.86
C ILE A 319 13.66 22.87 -5.45
N GLN A 320 13.12 22.95 -4.23
CA GLN A 320 12.01 22.11 -3.78
C GLN A 320 10.77 22.28 -4.67
N GLY A 321 10.12 21.16 -4.99
CA GLY A 321 8.87 21.09 -5.73
C GLY A 321 7.62 21.26 -4.88
N LEU A 322 6.48 21.43 -5.55
CA LEU A 322 5.19 21.81 -4.98
C LEU A 322 4.05 20.92 -5.51
N ARG A 323 2.97 20.76 -4.74
CA ARG A 323 1.68 20.30 -5.25
C ARG A 323 1.02 21.43 -6.04
N VAL A 324 0.85 21.25 -7.35
CA VAL A 324 0.35 22.29 -8.28
C VAL A 324 -1.06 22.01 -8.79
N TYR A 325 -1.61 20.83 -8.55
CA TYR A 325 -2.98 20.48 -8.90
C TYR A 325 -3.56 19.39 -8.00
N GLN A 326 -4.87 19.44 -7.75
CA GLN A 326 -5.64 18.38 -7.09
C GLN A 326 -7.10 18.37 -7.59
N SER A 327 -7.61 17.21 -7.99
CA SER A 327 -9.02 17.00 -8.35
C SER A 327 -9.33 15.49 -8.46
N ASN A 328 -10.55 15.06 -8.16
CA ASN A 328 -11.03 13.67 -8.33
C ASN A 328 -10.10 12.59 -7.71
N LYS A 329 -9.58 12.84 -6.51
CA LYS A 329 -8.55 12.04 -5.82
C LYS A 329 -7.21 11.91 -6.58
N ILE A 330 -6.97 12.64 -7.67
CA ILE A 330 -5.65 12.77 -8.33
C ILE A 330 -4.96 14.07 -7.88
N GLN A 331 -3.67 13.99 -7.59
CA GLN A 331 -2.78 15.14 -7.34
C GLN A 331 -1.71 15.22 -8.44
N VAL A 332 -1.24 16.42 -8.78
CA VAL A 332 -0.02 16.60 -9.58
C VAL A 332 0.97 17.46 -8.81
N TRP A 333 2.17 16.92 -8.65
CA TRP A 333 3.31 17.58 -8.03
C TRP A 333 4.40 17.85 -9.06
N THR A 334 5.12 18.96 -8.92
CA THR A 334 6.18 19.35 -9.86
C THR A 334 7.40 19.95 -9.18
N ARG A 335 8.59 19.54 -9.61
CA ARG A 335 9.89 20.14 -9.24
C ARG A 335 10.55 20.76 -10.48
N LYS A 336 11.19 21.91 -10.33
CA LYS A 336 12.07 22.48 -11.38
C LYS A 336 13.42 21.77 -11.34
N VAL A 337 13.90 21.32 -12.51
CA VAL A 337 15.17 20.60 -12.65
C VAL A 337 15.95 21.03 -13.90
N SER A 338 17.18 20.55 -13.99
CA SER A 338 18.10 20.70 -15.10
C SER A 338 17.82 19.68 -16.22
N PRO A 339 18.23 19.96 -17.47
CA PRO A 339 18.86 21.20 -17.95
C PRO A 339 17.87 22.37 -18.02
N THR A 340 18.39 23.58 -18.09
CA THR A 340 17.62 24.81 -18.36
C THR A 340 17.87 25.31 -19.79
N ASN A 341 16.96 26.15 -20.30
CA ASN A 341 17.08 26.83 -21.59
C ASN A 341 16.72 28.31 -21.40
N VAL A 342 17.73 29.17 -21.36
CA VAL A 342 17.64 30.59 -20.99
C VAL A 342 16.90 30.77 -19.65
N ASN A 343 15.63 31.17 -19.67
CA ASN A 343 14.81 31.44 -18.47
C ASN A 343 13.77 30.34 -18.20
N HIS A 344 13.92 29.16 -18.81
CA HIS A 344 13.00 28.02 -18.66
C HIS A 344 13.72 26.80 -18.07
N HIS A 345 13.09 26.17 -17.09
CA HIS A 345 13.57 24.94 -16.46
C HIS A 345 12.97 23.70 -17.14
N SER A 346 13.67 22.57 -17.07
CA SER A 346 13.02 21.25 -17.15
C SER A 346 12.22 21.00 -15.88
N TYR A 347 11.35 20.00 -15.87
CA TYR A 347 10.50 19.68 -14.73
C TYR A 347 10.44 18.18 -14.47
N ALA A 348 10.49 17.78 -13.20
CA ALA A 348 9.95 16.48 -12.77
C ALA A 348 8.46 16.64 -12.44
N ILE A 349 7.64 15.65 -12.80
CA ILE A 349 6.17 15.70 -12.69
C ILE A 349 5.66 14.36 -12.15
N ALA A 350 5.12 14.37 -10.93
CA ALA A 350 4.50 13.20 -10.32
C ALA A 350 2.97 13.33 -10.40
N PHE A 351 2.33 12.43 -11.17
CA PHE A 351 0.88 12.24 -11.20
C PHE A 351 0.52 11.17 -10.17
N TYR A 352 -0.01 11.59 -9.03
CA TYR A 352 -0.24 10.74 -7.86
C TYR A 352 -1.74 10.48 -7.64
N SER A 353 -2.10 9.25 -7.30
CA SER A 353 -3.47 8.83 -7.01
C SER A 353 -3.70 8.60 -5.51
N ARG A 354 -4.65 9.35 -4.93
CA ARG A 354 -5.32 9.04 -3.65
C ARG A 354 -6.59 8.18 -3.88
N ARG A 355 -6.73 7.56 -5.05
CA ARG A 355 -7.82 6.62 -5.34
C ARG A 355 -7.46 5.23 -4.79
N GLU A 356 -8.50 4.50 -4.39
CA GLU A 356 -8.43 3.18 -3.76
C GLU A 356 -9.32 2.16 -4.51
N ASP A 357 -9.99 2.55 -5.61
CA ASP A 357 -10.60 1.57 -6.52
C ASP A 357 -9.49 0.83 -7.27
N GLY A 358 -9.47 -0.50 -7.20
CA GLY A 358 -8.36 -1.37 -7.66
C GLY A 358 -8.01 -1.34 -9.16
N ALA A 359 -8.49 -0.36 -9.93
CA ALA A 359 -8.31 -0.22 -11.36
C ALA A 359 -7.56 1.09 -11.74
N PRO A 360 -6.52 1.06 -12.59
CA PRO A 360 -5.75 2.26 -12.98
C PRO A 360 -6.59 3.35 -13.67
N TYR A 361 -6.55 4.57 -13.16
CA TYR A 361 -7.39 5.69 -13.61
C TYR A 361 -6.75 6.48 -14.76
N LYS A 362 -7.51 6.76 -15.84
CA LYS A 362 -7.06 7.59 -16.97
C LYS A 362 -7.25 9.08 -16.63
N PHE A 363 -6.18 9.74 -16.19
CA PHE A 363 -6.17 11.19 -15.97
C PHE A 363 -5.64 11.94 -17.20
N SER A 364 -6.04 13.22 -17.38
CA SER A 364 -5.57 14.06 -18.50
C SER A 364 -5.61 15.55 -18.16
N ILE A 365 -4.54 16.29 -18.48
CA ILE A 365 -4.39 17.72 -18.18
C ILE A 365 -3.56 18.43 -19.24
N THR A 366 -3.67 19.76 -19.38
CA THR A 366 -2.81 20.53 -20.30
C THR A 366 -1.55 21.02 -19.59
N MET A 367 -0.40 21.00 -20.29
CA MET A 367 0.91 21.34 -19.70
C MET A 367 0.90 22.69 -18.97
N LYS A 368 0.25 23.72 -19.53
CA LYS A 368 0.12 25.05 -18.90
C LYS A 368 -0.62 25.08 -17.56
N LYS A 369 -1.55 24.13 -17.31
CA LYS A 369 -2.29 24.04 -16.03
C LYS A 369 -1.40 23.55 -14.89
N ILE A 370 -0.36 22.76 -15.20
CA ILE A 370 0.65 22.27 -14.23
C ILE A 370 1.95 23.10 -14.29
N GLY A 371 1.85 24.37 -14.67
CA GLY A 371 2.97 25.33 -14.66
C GLY A 371 3.92 25.29 -15.88
N LEU A 372 3.87 24.27 -16.72
CA LEU A 372 4.78 24.10 -17.86
C LEU A 372 4.39 25.01 -19.04
N LYS A 373 5.10 26.13 -19.17
CA LYS A 373 4.75 27.28 -20.03
C LYS A 373 5.73 27.60 -21.15
N PHE A 374 6.84 26.85 -21.31
CA PHE A 374 7.82 27.10 -22.38
C PHE A 374 7.21 26.86 -23.77
N SER A 375 7.29 27.86 -24.66
CA SER A 375 6.60 27.87 -25.96
C SER A 375 7.10 26.81 -26.95
N SER A 376 8.41 26.55 -26.98
CA SER A 376 9.00 25.48 -27.80
C SER A 376 8.58 24.08 -27.34
N GLY A 377 8.22 23.94 -26.07
CA GLY A 377 7.74 22.69 -25.46
C GLY A 377 8.85 21.82 -24.85
N TYR A 378 8.44 20.61 -24.47
CA TYR A 378 9.23 19.65 -23.72
C TYR A 378 9.18 18.26 -24.36
N THR A 379 10.26 17.48 -24.26
CA THR A 379 10.24 16.02 -24.41
C THR A 379 9.89 15.38 -23.06
N ILE A 380 9.30 14.19 -23.05
CA ILE A 380 8.83 13.51 -21.83
C ILE A 380 9.53 12.14 -21.72
N GLN A 381 10.04 11.82 -20.53
CA GLN A 381 10.54 10.49 -20.17
C GLN A 381 9.83 9.99 -18.91
N ASP A 382 9.44 8.72 -18.85
CA ASP A 382 9.03 8.08 -17.59
C ASP A 382 10.27 7.67 -16.78
N LEU A 383 10.29 8.04 -15.50
CA LEU A 383 11.46 7.85 -14.64
C LEU A 383 11.56 6.43 -14.07
N TYR A 384 10.44 5.69 -14.01
CA TYR A 384 10.45 4.28 -13.59
C TYR A 384 10.79 3.35 -14.75
N SER A 385 10.10 3.40 -15.88
CA SER A 385 10.42 2.54 -17.03
C SER A 385 11.67 3.01 -17.80
N GLY A 386 12.01 4.30 -17.74
CA GLY A 386 13.04 4.93 -18.57
C GLY A 386 12.58 5.25 -20.00
N GLU A 387 11.34 4.95 -20.35
CA GLU A 387 10.77 5.14 -21.69
C GLU A 387 10.68 6.63 -22.07
N ASN A 388 11.13 6.97 -23.29
CA ASN A 388 10.97 8.31 -23.85
C ASN A 388 9.72 8.37 -24.73
N TRP A 389 8.77 9.22 -24.38
CA TRP A 389 7.52 9.39 -25.12
C TRP A 389 7.74 10.23 -26.39
N LEU A 390 7.04 9.86 -27.47
CA LEU A 390 7.23 10.48 -28.79
C LEU A 390 6.62 11.89 -28.87
N GLY A 391 7.39 12.81 -29.47
CA GLY A 391 6.93 14.16 -29.83
C GLY A 391 7.31 15.26 -28.83
N VAL A 392 6.70 16.44 -29.00
CA VAL A 392 7.02 17.65 -28.22
C VAL A 392 5.75 18.24 -27.63
N TYR A 393 5.69 18.25 -26.29
CA TYR A 393 4.55 18.71 -25.51
C TYR A 393 4.69 20.22 -25.27
N ARG A 394 3.82 21.01 -25.91
CA ARG A 394 3.77 22.47 -25.80
C ARG A 394 2.77 22.89 -24.71
N PRO A 395 2.69 24.17 -24.29
CA PRO A 395 1.83 24.58 -23.17
C PRO A 395 0.34 24.26 -23.36
N ASN A 396 -0.14 24.19 -24.61
CA ASN A 396 -1.50 23.79 -24.96
C ASN A 396 -1.69 22.29 -25.24
N SER A 397 -0.62 21.49 -25.28
CA SER A 397 -0.72 20.03 -25.40
C SER A 397 -1.39 19.45 -24.16
N THR A 398 -2.26 18.45 -24.37
CA THR A 398 -2.75 17.58 -23.30
C THR A 398 -1.76 16.45 -23.07
N ILE A 399 -1.41 16.19 -21.81
CA ILE A 399 -0.75 14.96 -21.38
C ILE A 399 -1.79 14.06 -20.72
N SER A 400 -1.71 12.77 -20.99
CA SER A 400 -2.64 11.73 -20.51
C SER A 400 -1.84 10.60 -19.87
N VAL A 401 -2.30 10.10 -18.72
CA VAL A 401 -1.63 9.07 -17.92
C VAL A 401 -2.64 8.05 -17.40
N ARG A 402 -2.26 6.76 -17.31
CA ARG A 402 -2.95 5.73 -16.53
C ARG A 402 -2.25 5.64 -15.18
N VAL A 403 -2.86 6.16 -14.12
CA VAL A 403 -2.28 6.18 -12.77
C VAL A 403 -2.89 5.03 -11.96
N PRO A 404 -2.10 4.08 -11.42
CA PRO A 404 -2.62 3.07 -10.51
C PRO A 404 -3.27 3.68 -9.25
N PRO A 405 -4.23 3.02 -8.61
CA PRO A 405 -4.68 3.39 -7.26
C PRO A 405 -3.50 3.34 -6.29
N LEU A 406 -3.52 4.26 -5.31
CA LEU A 406 -2.45 4.52 -4.34
C LEU A 406 -1.03 4.64 -4.96
N GLY A 407 -0.94 4.93 -6.26
CA GLY A 407 0.29 4.89 -7.06
C GLY A 407 0.62 6.19 -7.78
N VAL A 408 1.74 6.18 -8.50
CA VAL A 408 2.29 7.35 -9.21
C VAL A 408 2.76 7.00 -10.62
N VAL A 409 2.54 7.91 -11.57
CA VAL A 409 3.29 8.00 -12.83
C VAL A 409 4.23 9.19 -12.70
N PHE A 410 5.54 8.96 -12.82
CA PHE A 410 6.57 9.95 -12.51
C PHE A 410 7.45 10.23 -13.72
N LEU A 411 7.41 11.46 -14.22
CA LEU A 411 7.96 11.85 -15.53
C LEU A 411 8.99 12.97 -15.41
N LYS A 412 9.97 13.02 -16.31
CA LYS A 412 10.88 14.17 -16.54
C LYS A 412 10.53 14.84 -17.87
N ALA A 413 10.07 16.07 -17.79
CA ALA A 413 9.77 16.95 -18.91
C ALA A 413 10.97 17.86 -19.20
N THR A 414 11.79 17.48 -20.18
CA THR A 414 13.03 18.18 -20.53
C THR A 414 12.77 19.28 -21.55
N VAL A 415 13.31 20.48 -21.33
CA VAL A 415 13.13 21.60 -22.28
C VAL A 415 13.77 21.28 -23.64
N VAL A 416 13.03 21.53 -24.73
CA VAL A 416 13.58 21.35 -26.08
C VAL A 416 14.66 22.40 -26.35
N LEU A 417 15.87 21.94 -26.63
CA LEU A 417 16.93 22.72 -27.26
C LEU A 417 16.66 22.76 -28.78
N ALA A 418 16.80 23.94 -29.40
CA ALA A 418 16.23 24.17 -30.73
C ALA A 418 17.08 23.58 -31.87
N ALA A 419 16.59 22.50 -32.50
CA ALA A 419 17.12 21.95 -33.75
C ALA A 419 16.03 21.26 -34.60
N GLY A 420 16.17 21.36 -35.93
CA GLY A 420 15.64 20.47 -36.97
C GLY A 420 14.22 19.86 -36.87
N ILE A 421 13.31 20.32 -37.72
CA ILE A 421 12.07 19.58 -38.06
C ILE A 421 12.36 18.60 -39.22
N SER A 422 11.88 17.37 -39.13
CA SER A 422 11.59 16.52 -40.30
C SER A 422 10.37 15.62 -40.01
N ASP A 423 9.39 15.63 -40.90
CA ASP A 423 8.10 14.97 -40.71
C ASP A 423 8.09 13.46 -40.96
N SER A 424 6.98 12.82 -40.54
CA SER A 424 6.63 11.42 -40.83
C SER A 424 6.46 11.12 -42.34
N PRO A 425 6.29 9.84 -42.69
CA PRO A 425 4.98 9.51 -43.26
C PRO A 425 4.34 8.21 -42.72
N THR A 426 3.01 8.16 -42.82
CA THR A 426 2.16 6.99 -42.53
C THR A 426 2.07 6.00 -43.69
N GLN A 427 1.67 4.74 -43.41
CA GLN A 427 1.21 3.78 -44.43
C GLN A 427 -0.14 3.14 -44.07
N LYS A 428 -0.71 2.40 -45.03
CA LYS A 428 -2.16 2.19 -45.18
C LYS A 428 -2.62 0.77 -44.83
N LEU A 429 -3.89 0.64 -44.43
CA LEU A 429 -4.63 -0.63 -44.52
C LEU A 429 -4.89 -1.04 -45.98
N GLN A 430 -5.14 -2.34 -46.19
CA GLN A 430 -5.65 -2.92 -47.43
C GLN A 430 -6.67 -4.04 -47.11
N VAL A 431 -7.63 -4.32 -48.01
CA VAL A 431 -8.86 -5.08 -47.73
C VAL A 431 -9.17 -6.17 -48.78
N CYS A 432 -9.70 -7.32 -48.33
CA CYS A 432 -10.41 -8.40 -49.04
C CYS A 432 -11.40 -9.09 -48.05
N SER A 433 -12.57 -9.70 -48.34
CA SER A 433 -13.28 -10.22 -49.55
C SER A 433 -12.93 -11.66 -49.98
N LEU A 434 -13.84 -12.60 -50.32
CA LEU A 434 -15.34 -12.74 -50.35
C LEU A 434 -15.64 -14.25 -50.73
N LYS A 435 -16.83 -14.91 -50.73
CA LYS A 435 -18.26 -14.69 -50.37
C LYS A 435 -19.03 -16.07 -50.36
N ILE A 436 -20.20 -16.18 -49.71
CA ILE A 436 -21.27 -17.26 -49.79
C ILE A 436 -20.84 -18.72 -49.42
N CYS A 437 -21.68 -19.67 -48.96
CA CYS A 437 -23.15 -19.84 -48.84
C CYS A 437 -23.51 -20.61 -47.51
N GLY A 438 -24.71 -21.10 -47.17
CA GLY A 438 -25.98 -21.32 -47.89
C GLY A 438 -27.22 -21.61 -47.00
N LYS A 439 -27.80 -22.84 -47.04
CA LYS A 439 -29.12 -23.27 -46.45
C LYS A 439 -29.06 -24.80 -46.07
N MET A 440 -30.03 -25.59 -45.56
CA MET A 440 -31.51 -25.60 -45.24
C MET A 440 -31.80 -26.92 -44.40
N MET A 441 -32.96 -27.38 -43.82
CA MET A 441 -34.39 -26.97 -43.70
C MET A 441 -35.22 -27.78 -42.61
N ILE A 442 -35.70 -27.14 -41.52
CA ILE A 442 -37.10 -27.21 -40.94
C ILE A 442 -37.69 -28.45 -40.16
N ILE A 443 -38.65 -28.15 -39.25
CA ILE A 443 -39.67 -28.99 -38.51
C ILE A 443 -39.16 -29.85 -37.31
N ILE A 444 -39.59 -29.71 -36.04
CA ILE A 444 -40.88 -29.52 -35.29
C ILE A 444 -41.50 -30.85 -34.76
N VAL A 445 -41.73 -30.94 -33.44
CA VAL A 445 -42.96 -31.46 -32.78
C VAL A 445 -42.94 -31.14 -31.26
N ILE A 446 -44.12 -31.10 -30.62
CA ILE A 446 -44.39 -30.65 -29.25
C ILE A 446 -44.60 -31.84 -28.28
N ALA A 447 -44.25 -31.68 -27.00
CA ALA A 447 -44.84 -32.43 -25.89
C ALA A 447 -45.07 -31.51 -24.67
N ILE A 448 -46.13 -31.77 -23.90
CA ILE A 448 -46.53 -31.00 -22.72
C ILE A 448 -46.73 -31.96 -21.55
N SER A 449 -46.25 -31.61 -20.35
CA SER A 449 -46.91 -31.98 -19.10
C SER A 449 -46.65 -30.94 -18.01
N MET A 450 -47.67 -30.67 -17.21
CA MET A 450 -47.53 -30.02 -15.89
C MET A 450 -47.23 -31.10 -14.83
N VAL A 451 -46.81 -30.70 -13.63
CA VAL A 451 -47.63 -30.76 -12.39
C VAL A 451 -46.86 -30.20 -11.17
N THR A 452 -47.53 -29.29 -10.46
CA THR A 452 -47.34 -28.73 -9.10
C THR A 452 -46.01 -28.89 -8.33
N SER A 453 -45.53 -27.75 -7.81
CA SER A 453 -44.45 -27.61 -6.82
C SER A 453 -44.77 -28.19 -5.44
N PHE A 454 -43.73 -28.56 -4.70
CA PHE A 454 -43.68 -28.42 -3.23
C PHE A 454 -42.81 -27.20 -2.88
N VAL A 455 -43.00 -26.63 -1.69
CA VAL A 455 -42.12 -25.58 -1.15
C VAL A 455 -41.01 -26.25 -0.34
N SER A 456 -39.76 -25.90 -0.62
CA SER A 456 -38.57 -26.35 0.08
C SER A 456 -37.66 -25.14 0.34
N ALA A 457 -36.87 -25.18 1.43
CA ALA A 457 -35.82 -24.21 1.67
C ALA A 457 -34.65 -24.41 0.68
N LEU A 458 -33.69 -23.49 0.66
CA LEU A 458 -32.50 -23.56 -0.21
C LEU A 458 -31.45 -24.60 0.28
N GLU A 459 -31.85 -25.87 0.41
CA GLU A 459 -30.94 -27.01 0.54
C GLU A 459 -30.57 -27.55 -0.85
N ASN A 460 -29.94 -26.70 -1.67
CA ASN A 460 -29.49 -27.00 -3.04
C ASN A 460 -28.16 -27.78 -3.09
N GLY A 461 -27.61 -28.21 -1.95
CA GLY A 461 -26.41 -29.06 -1.85
C GLY A 461 -25.09 -28.42 -2.29
N VAL A 462 -25.09 -27.15 -2.69
CA VAL A 462 -23.88 -26.38 -3.06
C VAL A 462 -23.42 -25.47 -1.91
N ALA A 463 -22.21 -24.91 -2.03
CA ALA A 463 -21.57 -24.08 -1.00
C ALA A 463 -21.48 -24.75 0.40
N LEU A 464 -21.34 -26.08 0.47
CA LEU A 464 -21.14 -26.81 1.74
C LEU A 464 -19.83 -26.42 2.46
N THR A 465 -18.87 -25.85 1.74
CA THR A 465 -17.75 -25.05 2.24
C THR A 465 -17.81 -23.64 1.61
N PRO A 466 -17.08 -22.64 2.15
CA PRO A 466 -17.10 -21.28 1.60
C PRO A 466 -16.66 -21.27 0.12
N PRO A 467 -17.38 -20.61 -0.81
CA PRO A 467 -17.02 -20.60 -2.23
C PRO A 467 -15.60 -20.05 -2.49
N MET A 468 -14.82 -20.75 -3.29
CA MET A 468 -13.46 -20.34 -3.71
C MET A 468 -13.43 -20.07 -5.22
N GLY A 469 -12.92 -18.91 -5.62
CA GLY A 469 -12.91 -18.55 -7.05
C GLY A 469 -12.23 -17.22 -7.37
N PHE A 470 -12.60 -16.66 -8.51
CA PHE A 470 -12.20 -15.35 -9.00
C PHE A 470 -13.44 -14.47 -9.29
N MET A 471 -13.32 -13.16 -9.09
CA MET A 471 -14.36 -12.16 -9.41
C MET A 471 -13.71 -10.90 -10.02
N THR A 472 -14.32 -10.33 -11.07
CA THR A 472 -13.69 -9.23 -11.83
C THR A 472 -13.69 -7.86 -11.14
N TRP A 473 -14.52 -7.64 -10.12
CA TRP A 473 -14.87 -6.28 -9.69
C TRP A 473 -13.68 -5.45 -9.21
N GLN A 474 -12.93 -5.89 -8.19
CA GLN A 474 -11.95 -5.00 -7.54
C GLN A 474 -10.84 -4.53 -8.49
N ARG A 475 -10.19 -5.46 -9.18
CA ARG A 475 -9.03 -5.17 -10.05
C ARG A 475 -9.41 -4.58 -11.42
N PHE A 476 -10.55 -4.97 -12.00
CA PHE A 476 -10.90 -4.60 -13.37
C PHE A 476 -12.04 -3.58 -13.45
N ARG A 477 -12.95 -3.54 -12.47
CA ARG A 477 -14.09 -2.60 -12.38
C ARG A 477 -14.86 -2.53 -13.72
N CYS A 478 -15.54 -1.42 -14.00
CA CYS A 478 -16.27 -1.20 -15.25
C CYS A 478 -15.37 -0.73 -16.42
N ILE A 479 -14.19 -1.32 -16.65
CA ILE A 479 -13.38 -0.99 -17.83
C ILE A 479 -14.01 -1.65 -19.07
N THR A 480 -14.52 -0.83 -19.99
CA THR A 480 -15.17 -1.31 -21.23
C THR A 480 -14.42 -0.93 -22.52
N ASP A 481 -13.40 -0.08 -22.45
CA ASP A 481 -12.54 0.30 -23.60
C ASP A 481 -11.49 -0.78 -23.90
N CYS A 482 -11.93 -1.89 -24.51
CA CYS A 482 -11.05 -2.97 -24.97
C CYS A 482 -10.12 -2.58 -26.12
N ALA A 483 -10.33 -1.42 -26.78
CA ALA A 483 -9.47 -0.97 -27.88
C ALA A 483 -8.20 -0.30 -27.34
N THR A 484 -8.30 0.44 -26.24
CA THR A 484 -7.13 0.97 -25.52
C THR A 484 -6.58 -0.04 -24.50
N TYR A 485 -7.43 -0.89 -23.90
CA TYR A 485 -7.09 -1.74 -22.76
C TYR A 485 -7.58 -3.20 -22.90
N PRO A 486 -7.09 -3.97 -23.90
CA PRO A 486 -7.54 -5.34 -24.14
C PRO A 486 -7.32 -6.26 -22.92
N ASP A 487 -6.21 -6.06 -22.19
CA ASP A 487 -5.83 -6.87 -21.03
C ASP A 487 -6.43 -6.38 -19.70
N GLU A 488 -7.30 -5.37 -19.71
CA GLU A 488 -7.99 -4.90 -18.49
C GLU A 488 -9.50 -4.72 -18.66
N CYS A 489 -10.07 -4.88 -19.86
CA CYS A 489 -11.50 -4.69 -20.07
C CYS A 489 -12.35 -5.92 -19.73
N ILE A 490 -13.55 -5.68 -19.18
CA ILE A 490 -14.58 -6.69 -18.96
C ILE A 490 -15.02 -7.25 -20.31
N SER A 491 -14.60 -8.48 -20.60
CA SER A 491 -14.71 -9.10 -21.92
C SER A 491 -14.57 -10.62 -21.84
N GLU A 492 -14.98 -11.29 -22.91
CA GLU A 492 -14.71 -12.71 -23.13
C GLU A 492 -13.22 -13.03 -23.00
N GLN A 493 -12.34 -12.20 -23.58
CA GLN A 493 -10.90 -12.42 -23.57
C GLN A 493 -10.27 -12.30 -22.17
N LEU A 494 -10.77 -11.41 -21.30
CA LEU A 494 -10.41 -11.39 -19.88
C LEU A 494 -10.77 -12.73 -19.20
N ILE A 495 -11.99 -13.21 -19.38
CA ILE A 495 -12.45 -14.46 -18.76
C ILE A 495 -11.66 -15.67 -19.28
N LEU A 496 -11.44 -15.80 -20.60
CA LEU A 496 -10.67 -16.89 -21.19
C LEU A 496 -9.24 -16.93 -20.63
N ARG A 497 -8.55 -15.78 -20.58
CA ARG A 497 -7.23 -15.63 -19.94
C ARG A 497 -7.25 -16.08 -18.48
N THR A 498 -8.18 -15.58 -17.68
CA THR A 498 -8.22 -15.88 -16.24
C THR A 498 -8.50 -17.36 -15.99
N VAL A 499 -9.41 -17.97 -16.75
CA VAL A 499 -9.67 -19.43 -16.75
C VAL A 499 -8.39 -20.22 -17.03
N ASP A 500 -7.63 -19.83 -18.04
CA ASP A 500 -6.39 -20.52 -18.41
C ASP A 500 -5.30 -20.35 -17.35
N HIS A 501 -5.16 -19.18 -16.71
CA HIS A 501 -4.25 -19.00 -15.57
C HIS A 501 -4.72 -19.77 -14.33
N MET A 502 -6.01 -19.83 -14.02
CA MET A 502 -6.54 -20.61 -12.89
C MET A 502 -6.23 -22.10 -13.01
N VAL A 503 -6.27 -22.65 -14.22
CA VAL A 503 -5.88 -24.05 -14.47
C VAL A 503 -4.35 -24.20 -14.52
N LYS A 504 -3.65 -23.38 -15.30
CA LYS A 504 -2.21 -23.52 -15.58
C LYS A 504 -1.32 -23.27 -14.36
N ASP A 505 -1.67 -22.26 -13.56
CA ASP A 505 -0.83 -21.79 -12.45
C ASP A 505 -1.30 -22.32 -11.08
N GLY A 506 -2.15 -23.36 -11.07
CA GLY A 506 -2.42 -24.21 -9.91
C GLY A 506 -3.57 -23.79 -9.00
N PHE A 507 -4.27 -22.68 -9.27
CA PHE A 507 -5.39 -22.22 -8.43
C PHE A 507 -6.54 -23.25 -8.38
N LYS A 508 -6.88 -23.86 -9.51
CA LYS A 508 -7.87 -24.95 -9.56
C LYS A 508 -7.46 -26.13 -8.68
N ASP A 509 -6.19 -26.53 -8.72
CA ASP A 509 -5.64 -27.63 -7.93
C ASP A 509 -5.47 -27.28 -6.43
N ALA A 510 -5.69 -26.01 -6.07
CA ALA A 510 -5.81 -25.52 -4.70
C ALA A 510 -7.28 -25.36 -4.25
N GLY A 511 -8.27 -25.57 -5.13
CA GLY A 511 -9.71 -25.55 -4.82
C GLY A 511 -10.49 -24.35 -5.37
N TYR A 512 -9.84 -23.39 -6.05
CA TYR A 512 -10.53 -22.25 -6.64
C TYR A 512 -11.30 -22.69 -7.90
N GLU A 513 -12.62 -22.87 -7.78
CA GLU A 513 -13.48 -23.44 -8.82
C GLU A 513 -14.39 -22.44 -9.55
N TYR A 514 -14.80 -21.32 -8.92
CA TYR A 514 -15.71 -20.34 -9.56
C TYR A 514 -14.95 -19.26 -10.35
N VAL A 515 -15.48 -18.88 -11.51
CA VAL A 515 -15.07 -17.72 -12.30
C VAL A 515 -16.28 -16.82 -12.48
N ILE A 516 -16.32 -15.70 -11.74
CA ILE A 516 -17.49 -14.83 -11.64
C ILE A 516 -17.22 -13.55 -12.43
N ILE A 517 -18.08 -13.25 -13.41
CA ILE A 517 -18.07 -11.93 -14.06
C ILE A 517 -18.99 -10.98 -13.29
N ASP A 518 -18.42 -9.88 -12.81
CA ASP A 518 -19.17 -8.79 -12.16
C ASP A 518 -19.77 -7.81 -13.20
N ASP A 519 -20.22 -6.63 -12.77
CA ASP A 519 -20.96 -5.66 -13.58
C ASP A 519 -20.28 -5.25 -14.91
N CYS A 520 -21.09 -4.61 -15.78
CA CYS A 520 -20.73 -4.08 -17.08
C CYS A 520 -20.47 -5.14 -18.17
N TRP A 521 -20.91 -6.39 -17.99
CA TRP A 521 -20.91 -7.43 -19.07
C TRP A 521 -21.99 -7.19 -20.15
N LEU A 522 -22.98 -6.37 -19.84
CA LEU A 522 -24.19 -6.10 -20.62
C LEU A 522 -24.03 -5.05 -21.74
N GLU A 523 -24.97 -5.05 -22.68
CA GLU A 523 -25.40 -3.88 -23.45
C GLU A 523 -26.23 -2.94 -22.56
N THR A 524 -26.28 -1.63 -22.86
CA THR A 524 -27.03 -0.66 -22.02
C THR A 524 -28.55 -0.72 -22.14
N GLU A 525 -29.11 -1.56 -23.02
CA GLU A 525 -30.54 -1.71 -23.25
C GLU A 525 -30.93 -3.20 -23.43
N ARG A 526 -32.13 -3.57 -22.94
CA ARG A 526 -32.71 -4.92 -23.12
C ARG A 526 -33.22 -5.11 -24.55
N GLU A 527 -32.90 -6.23 -25.19
CA GLU A 527 -33.47 -6.59 -26.49
C GLU A 527 -34.66 -7.54 -26.31
N ASN A 528 -35.84 -7.16 -26.83
CA ASN A 528 -37.09 -7.92 -26.67
C ASN A 528 -37.42 -8.30 -25.20
N GLY A 529 -37.04 -7.43 -24.25
CA GLY A 529 -37.22 -7.63 -22.81
C GLY A 529 -36.13 -8.46 -22.12
N LYS A 530 -35.16 -9.02 -22.84
CA LYS A 530 -34.05 -9.81 -22.28
C LYS A 530 -32.79 -8.98 -22.07
N LEU A 531 -32.01 -9.36 -21.06
CA LEU A 531 -30.59 -8.98 -20.95
C LEU A 531 -29.79 -9.46 -22.17
N VAL A 532 -28.77 -8.70 -22.58
CA VAL A 532 -27.91 -9.02 -23.73
C VAL A 532 -26.45 -8.73 -23.39
N PRO A 533 -25.51 -9.68 -23.60
CA PRO A 533 -24.08 -9.42 -23.48
C PRO A 533 -23.61 -8.42 -24.54
N ASP A 534 -22.65 -7.54 -24.20
CA ASP A 534 -22.06 -6.60 -25.16
C ASP A 534 -21.50 -7.34 -26.39
N ARG A 535 -22.08 -7.06 -27.56
CA ARG A 535 -21.80 -7.83 -28.80
C ARG A 535 -20.39 -7.59 -29.37
N LYS A 536 -19.62 -6.63 -28.85
CA LYS A 536 -18.20 -6.41 -29.21
C LYS A 536 -17.26 -7.08 -28.23
N ARG A 537 -17.63 -7.13 -26.94
CA ARG A 537 -16.80 -7.67 -25.84
C ARG A 537 -17.07 -9.15 -25.56
N PHE A 538 -18.24 -9.64 -25.96
CA PHE A 538 -18.68 -11.04 -25.89
C PHE A 538 -19.23 -11.49 -27.25
N PRO A 539 -18.41 -11.51 -28.31
CA PRO A 539 -18.88 -11.71 -29.69
C PRO A 539 -19.54 -13.08 -29.94
N ASN A 540 -19.25 -14.09 -29.11
CA ASN A 540 -19.89 -15.41 -29.16
C ASN A 540 -21.10 -15.55 -28.22
N GLY A 541 -21.39 -14.54 -27.38
CA GLY A 541 -22.37 -14.60 -26.30
C GLY A 541 -21.91 -15.43 -25.10
N MET A 542 -22.75 -15.50 -24.05
CA MET A 542 -22.35 -16.16 -22.79
C MET A 542 -22.35 -17.69 -22.84
N LYS A 543 -23.27 -18.33 -23.58
CA LYS A 543 -23.37 -19.81 -23.60
C LYS A 543 -22.04 -20.50 -24.00
N PRO A 544 -21.32 -20.10 -25.08
CA PRO A 544 -20.03 -20.70 -25.42
C PRO A 544 -18.91 -20.37 -24.42
N LEU A 545 -18.96 -19.22 -23.74
CA LEU A 545 -18.01 -18.86 -22.70
C LEU A 545 -18.19 -19.72 -21.45
N VAL A 546 -19.44 -19.96 -21.03
CA VAL A 546 -19.77 -20.93 -19.97
C VAL A 546 -19.31 -22.34 -20.36
N ASP A 547 -19.58 -22.79 -21.59
CA ASP A 547 -19.11 -24.09 -22.08
C ASP A 547 -17.57 -24.20 -22.06
N TYR A 548 -16.83 -23.12 -22.33
CA TYR A 548 -15.38 -23.10 -22.19
C TYR A 548 -14.94 -23.29 -20.73
N VAL A 549 -15.52 -22.52 -19.80
CA VAL A 549 -15.23 -22.60 -18.35
C VAL A 549 -15.53 -24.01 -17.83
N HIS A 550 -16.68 -24.58 -18.19
CA HIS A 550 -17.06 -25.96 -17.88
C HIS A 550 -16.11 -26.99 -18.51
N SER A 551 -15.67 -26.81 -19.76
CA SER A 551 -14.71 -27.72 -20.42
C SER A 551 -13.35 -27.78 -19.72
N LYS A 552 -12.99 -26.71 -18.98
CA LYS A 552 -11.79 -26.63 -18.14
C LYS A 552 -12.02 -27.22 -16.75
N GLY A 553 -13.25 -27.64 -16.44
CA GLY A 553 -13.68 -28.12 -15.13
C GLY A 553 -13.65 -27.03 -14.06
N LEU A 554 -14.01 -25.81 -14.43
CA LEU A 554 -14.35 -24.71 -13.53
C LEU A 554 -15.87 -24.44 -13.64
N LYS A 555 -16.39 -23.64 -12.72
CA LYS A 555 -17.79 -23.18 -12.67
C LYS A 555 -17.85 -21.70 -13.09
N PHE A 556 -18.91 -21.28 -13.77
CA PHE A 556 -19.08 -19.89 -14.20
C PHE A 556 -20.18 -19.17 -13.40
N GLY A 557 -19.85 -18.00 -12.88
CA GLY A 557 -20.77 -17.13 -12.15
C GLY A 557 -21.05 -15.82 -12.88
N ILE A 558 -22.21 -15.24 -12.61
CA ILE A 558 -22.63 -13.95 -13.17
C ILE A 558 -23.07 -13.00 -12.06
N TYR A 559 -23.00 -11.71 -12.34
CA TYR A 559 -23.56 -10.66 -11.52
C TYR A 559 -24.81 -10.06 -12.15
N GLU A 560 -25.76 -9.71 -11.29
CA GLU A 560 -26.91 -8.87 -11.59
C GLU A 560 -27.27 -7.98 -10.39
N ASP A 561 -28.26 -7.10 -10.58
CA ASP A 561 -28.88 -6.35 -9.48
C ASP A 561 -30.39 -6.59 -9.43
N TYR A 562 -30.97 -6.56 -8.22
CA TYR A 562 -32.41 -6.69 -8.02
C TYR A 562 -33.20 -5.43 -8.44
N GLY A 563 -32.55 -4.27 -8.56
CA GLY A 563 -33.16 -3.03 -9.02
C GLY A 563 -33.56 -3.01 -10.50
N ASP A 564 -34.03 -1.85 -10.97
CA ASP A 564 -34.26 -1.61 -12.41
C ASP A 564 -32.96 -1.34 -13.17
N GLN A 565 -31.88 -1.01 -12.45
CA GLN A 565 -30.52 -0.86 -12.98
C GLN A 565 -29.47 -1.54 -12.08
N THR A 566 -28.39 -2.02 -12.68
CA THR A 566 -27.17 -2.43 -11.95
C THR A 566 -26.45 -1.22 -11.35
N CYS A 567 -25.55 -1.43 -10.40
CA CYS A 567 -24.77 -0.35 -9.78
C CYS A 567 -23.97 0.50 -10.82
N GLY A 568 -23.61 -0.06 -11.96
CA GLY A 568 -22.98 0.60 -13.11
C GLY A 568 -23.94 1.21 -14.14
N GLY A 569 -25.26 1.10 -13.95
CA GLY A 569 -26.30 1.70 -14.79
C GLY A 569 -26.74 0.86 -16.00
N TYR A 570 -26.50 -0.46 -16.00
CA TYR A 570 -27.02 -1.40 -17.01
C TYR A 570 -28.41 -1.91 -16.57
N PRO A 571 -29.22 -2.55 -17.43
CA PRO A 571 -30.57 -2.98 -17.03
C PRO A 571 -30.55 -4.07 -15.95
N GLY A 572 -31.19 -3.84 -14.79
CA GLY A 572 -31.30 -4.80 -13.68
C GLY A 572 -32.53 -5.73 -13.78
N LEU A 573 -32.69 -6.63 -12.81
CA LEU A 573 -33.69 -7.73 -12.83
C LEU A 573 -35.15 -7.31 -12.58
N LEU A 574 -35.42 -6.12 -12.07
CA LEU A 574 -36.76 -5.75 -11.58
C LEU A 574 -37.84 -5.87 -12.68
N GLY A 575 -38.84 -6.72 -12.45
CA GLY A 575 -39.92 -6.99 -13.41
C GLY A 575 -39.59 -7.98 -14.53
N HIS A 576 -38.36 -8.51 -14.57
CA HIS A 576 -37.88 -9.46 -15.58
C HIS A 576 -37.35 -10.80 -15.00
N VAL A 577 -37.34 -10.91 -13.66
CA VAL A 577 -36.79 -12.01 -12.85
C VAL A 577 -36.96 -13.42 -13.44
N GLU A 578 -38.19 -13.89 -13.71
CA GLU A 578 -38.41 -15.25 -14.24
C GLU A 578 -37.84 -15.47 -15.64
N GLY A 579 -37.73 -14.42 -16.46
CA GLY A 579 -37.16 -14.50 -17.80
C GLY A 579 -35.64 -14.61 -17.77
N ASP A 580 -34.99 -13.79 -16.95
CA ASP A 580 -33.53 -13.68 -16.91
C ASP A 580 -32.89 -14.83 -16.12
N ILE A 581 -33.45 -15.22 -14.96
CA ILE A 581 -32.94 -16.37 -14.21
C ILE A 581 -33.11 -17.68 -14.98
N LYS A 582 -34.21 -17.83 -15.73
CA LYS A 582 -34.37 -18.97 -16.65
C LYS A 582 -33.34 -18.93 -17.76
N MET A 583 -32.99 -17.75 -18.29
CA MET A 583 -31.94 -17.58 -19.29
C MET A 583 -30.55 -17.93 -18.72
N PHE A 584 -30.25 -17.58 -17.47
CA PHE A 584 -29.00 -17.96 -16.80
C PHE A 584 -28.90 -19.47 -16.59
N ALA A 585 -29.99 -20.14 -16.21
CA ALA A 585 -30.03 -21.61 -16.16
C ALA A 585 -29.88 -22.26 -17.55
N GLU A 586 -30.48 -21.68 -18.61
CA GLU A 586 -30.27 -22.09 -20.02
C GLU A 586 -28.82 -21.86 -20.50
N TRP A 587 -28.13 -20.84 -19.97
CA TRP A 587 -26.70 -20.61 -20.22
C TRP A 587 -25.80 -21.58 -19.45
N GLY A 588 -26.28 -22.13 -18.33
CA GLY A 588 -25.51 -23.01 -17.45
C GLY A 588 -24.73 -22.28 -16.35
N ILE A 589 -25.20 -21.10 -15.93
CA ILE A 589 -24.62 -20.36 -14.79
C ILE A 589 -24.67 -21.23 -13.52
N ASP A 590 -23.60 -21.23 -12.72
CA ASP A 590 -23.44 -22.03 -11.48
C ASP A 590 -23.47 -21.17 -10.20
N TYR A 591 -23.34 -19.85 -10.35
CA TYR A 591 -23.25 -18.89 -9.25
C TYR A 591 -23.89 -17.57 -9.69
N ILE A 592 -24.65 -16.90 -8.81
CA ILE A 592 -25.14 -15.54 -9.03
C ILE A 592 -24.84 -14.64 -7.81
N LYS A 593 -24.20 -13.49 -8.04
CA LYS A 593 -24.13 -12.36 -7.09
C LYS A 593 -25.25 -11.40 -7.43
N VAL A 594 -26.03 -10.98 -6.43
CA VAL A 594 -27.07 -9.97 -6.59
C VAL A 594 -26.88 -8.83 -5.59
N ASP A 595 -26.74 -7.61 -6.14
CA ASP A 595 -26.73 -6.36 -5.38
C ASP A 595 -28.14 -5.71 -5.36
N GLY A 596 -28.26 -4.58 -4.64
CA GLY A 596 -29.53 -3.88 -4.42
C GLY A 596 -29.52 -2.40 -4.84
N CYS A 597 -28.65 -2.01 -5.77
CA CYS A 597 -28.65 -0.67 -6.34
C CYS A 597 -29.99 -0.35 -7.04
N TYR A 598 -30.39 0.92 -7.02
CA TYR A 598 -31.61 1.42 -7.69
C TYR A 598 -32.95 0.75 -7.28
N PHE A 599 -32.98 -0.16 -6.31
CA PHE A 599 -34.23 -0.69 -5.78
C PHE A 599 -34.96 0.34 -4.91
N ASN A 600 -36.12 0.81 -5.38
CA ASN A 600 -36.92 1.86 -4.75
C ASN A 600 -38.10 1.31 -3.91
N GLY A 601 -37.99 0.09 -3.37
CA GLY A 601 -39.05 -0.57 -2.60
C GLY A 601 -38.70 -0.79 -1.12
N ASP A 602 -39.71 -0.78 -0.25
CA ASP A 602 -39.53 -0.83 1.21
C ASP A 602 -39.05 -2.19 1.79
N ASN A 603 -38.85 -3.22 0.95
CA ASN A 603 -38.57 -4.59 1.41
C ASN A 603 -37.70 -5.40 0.43
N TYR A 604 -36.38 -5.36 0.63
CA TYR A 604 -35.42 -6.19 -0.11
C TYR A 604 -35.66 -7.70 0.13
N SER A 605 -35.89 -8.10 1.38
CA SER A 605 -36.04 -9.50 1.80
C SER A 605 -37.10 -10.26 0.97
N SER A 606 -38.26 -9.65 0.70
CA SER A 606 -39.28 -10.27 -0.16
C SER A 606 -38.87 -10.43 -1.62
N GLY A 607 -38.04 -9.52 -2.14
CA GLY A 607 -37.53 -9.59 -3.50
C GLY A 607 -36.47 -10.69 -3.65
N TYR A 608 -35.56 -10.76 -2.68
CA TYR A 608 -34.51 -11.77 -2.62
C TYR A 608 -35.07 -13.19 -2.33
N GLN A 609 -36.17 -13.30 -1.56
CA GLN A 609 -36.96 -14.52 -1.46
C GLN A 609 -37.52 -14.93 -2.83
N HIS A 610 -38.20 -14.01 -3.53
CA HIS A 610 -38.79 -14.30 -4.83
C HIS A 610 -37.72 -14.79 -5.82
N LEU A 611 -36.53 -14.19 -5.80
CA LEU A 611 -35.40 -14.65 -6.61
C LEU A 611 -34.96 -16.09 -6.27
N MET A 612 -34.84 -16.45 -4.99
CA MET A 612 -34.58 -17.83 -4.55
C MET A 612 -35.64 -18.81 -5.07
N GLU A 613 -36.93 -18.44 -4.97
CA GLU A 613 -37.98 -19.30 -5.49
C GLU A 613 -37.90 -19.49 -7.01
N VAL A 614 -37.45 -18.47 -7.75
CA VAL A 614 -37.27 -18.55 -9.20
C VAL A 614 -36.03 -19.37 -9.57
N LEU A 615 -34.92 -19.21 -8.85
CA LEU A 615 -33.73 -20.05 -8.97
C LEU A 615 -34.08 -21.53 -8.78
N ASN A 616 -34.79 -21.87 -7.69
CA ASN A 616 -35.23 -23.24 -7.42
C ASN A 616 -36.19 -23.80 -8.50
N LYS A 617 -37.04 -22.96 -9.11
CA LYS A 617 -37.92 -23.35 -10.24
C LYS A 617 -37.15 -23.71 -11.52
N THR A 618 -35.85 -23.39 -11.64
CA THR A 618 -35.04 -23.78 -12.80
C THR A 618 -34.64 -25.25 -12.80
N GLY A 619 -34.55 -25.89 -11.62
CA GLY A 619 -34.00 -27.24 -11.46
C GLY A 619 -32.48 -27.33 -11.70
N ARG A 620 -31.75 -26.21 -11.66
CA ARG A 620 -30.29 -26.16 -11.65
C ARG A 620 -29.81 -25.69 -10.27
N ASP A 621 -28.80 -26.38 -9.73
CA ASP A 621 -28.13 -25.95 -8.50
C ASP A 621 -27.23 -24.74 -8.80
N ILE A 622 -27.62 -23.57 -8.28
CA ILE A 622 -26.92 -22.29 -8.47
C ILE A 622 -26.61 -21.72 -7.08
N VAL A 623 -25.35 -21.39 -6.83
CA VAL A 623 -24.92 -20.70 -5.60
C VAL A 623 -25.45 -19.27 -5.62
N TYR A 624 -26.24 -18.87 -4.62
CA TYR A 624 -26.85 -17.56 -4.55
C TYR A 624 -26.18 -16.67 -3.50
N SER A 625 -25.46 -15.64 -3.95
CA SER A 625 -24.85 -14.59 -3.12
C SER A 625 -25.74 -13.34 -3.07
N CYS A 626 -26.06 -12.91 -1.85
CA CYS A 626 -27.06 -11.87 -1.58
C CYS A 626 -26.44 -10.66 -0.87
N SER A 627 -26.27 -9.53 -1.55
CA SER A 627 -25.69 -8.35 -0.90
C SER A 627 -26.69 -7.46 -0.15
N TYR A 628 -28.00 -7.75 -0.20
CA TYR A 628 -29.01 -6.83 0.34
C TYR A 628 -28.79 -6.32 1.78
N PRO A 629 -28.20 -7.08 2.75
CA PRO A 629 -27.91 -6.54 4.08
C PRO A 629 -27.02 -5.29 4.08
N ALA A 630 -26.13 -5.14 3.09
CA ALA A 630 -25.32 -3.93 2.91
C ALA A 630 -26.16 -2.70 2.48
N TYR A 631 -27.32 -2.92 1.85
CA TYR A 631 -28.22 -1.90 1.30
C TYR A 631 -29.40 -1.55 2.23
N GLU A 632 -29.61 -2.27 3.35
CA GLU A 632 -30.69 -1.98 4.32
C GLU A 632 -30.39 -0.78 5.25
N GLN A 633 -29.32 -0.02 5.01
CA GLN A 633 -28.93 1.14 5.83
C GLN A 633 -29.93 2.29 5.72
N GLY A 634 -30.89 2.33 6.65
CA GLY A 634 -31.98 3.30 6.70
C GLY A 634 -33.38 2.66 6.75
N ASN A 635 -33.47 1.35 6.53
CA ASN A 635 -34.74 0.61 6.59
C ASN A 635 -35.28 0.49 8.02
N SER A 636 -36.60 0.40 8.13
CA SER A 636 -37.33 0.27 9.41
C SER A 636 -37.37 -1.16 9.95
N ILE A 637 -36.91 -2.15 9.16
CA ILE A 637 -36.87 -3.56 9.50
C ILE A 637 -35.40 -4.00 9.49
N PRO A 638 -34.83 -4.48 10.61
CA PRO A 638 -33.49 -5.05 10.64
C PRO A 638 -33.41 -6.40 9.92
N THR A 639 -32.26 -6.70 9.31
CA THR A 639 -31.97 -7.98 8.64
C THR A 639 -32.20 -9.19 9.56
N ASP A 640 -33.09 -10.11 9.18
CA ASP A 640 -33.22 -11.40 9.83
C ASP A 640 -32.24 -12.42 9.21
N TYR A 641 -31.09 -12.60 9.87
CA TYR A 641 -30.07 -13.56 9.46
C TYR A 641 -30.53 -15.03 9.56
N ALA A 642 -31.50 -15.34 10.45
CA ALA A 642 -32.09 -16.69 10.56
C ALA A 642 -33.11 -16.96 9.44
N TYR A 643 -33.55 -15.93 8.74
CA TYR A 643 -34.30 -16.03 7.49
C TYR A 643 -33.36 -16.05 6.28
N LEU A 644 -32.36 -15.16 6.25
CA LEU A 644 -31.34 -15.05 5.21
C LEU A 644 -30.65 -16.38 4.91
N ALA A 645 -30.23 -17.12 5.96
CA ALA A 645 -29.62 -18.44 5.84
C ALA A 645 -30.54 -19.55 5.28
N LYS A 646 -31.83 -19.28 5.03
CA LYS A 646 -32.77 -20.20 4.36
C LYS A 646 -32.99 -19.85 2.88
N ILE A 647 -32.59 -18.65 2.46
CA ILE A 647 -32.87 -18.09 1.13
C ILE A 647 -31.62 -17.73 0.33
N CYS A 648 -30.44 -17.71 0.94
CA CYS A 648 -29.16 -17.31 0.34
C CYS A 648 -28.02 -18.25 0.76
N ASN A 649 -27.11 -18.57 -0.15
CA ASN A 649 -25.95 -19.41 0.16
C ASN A 649 -24.77 -18.62 0.75
N LEU A 650 -24.74 -17.30 0.54
CA LEU A 650 -23.83 -16.37 1.20
C LEU A 650 -24.39 -14.94 1.11
N TRP A 651 -23.90 -14.03 1.95
CA TRP A 651 -24.37 -12.64 1.97
C TRP A 651 -23.31 -11.62 2.37
N ARG A 652 -23.31 -10.47 1.69
CA ARG A 652 -22.41 -9.35 1.96
C ARG A 652 -23.04 -8.40 2.98
N ASN A 653 -22.29 -8.09 4.03
CA ASN A 653 -22.77 -7.33 5.19
C ASN A 653 -22.30 -5.86 5.25
N TYR A 654 -21.36 -5.47 4.38
CA TYR A 654 -20.70 -4.16 4.41
C TYR A 654 -20.60 -3.58 2.99
N GLY A 655 -20.25 -2.29 2.89
CA GLY A 655 -19.92 -1.67 1.60
C GLY A 655 -18.74 -2.35 0.93
N ASP A 656 -18.62 -2.18 -0.40
CA ASP A 656 -17.56 -2.77 -1.21
C ASP A 656 -16.18 -2.58 -0.59
N ILE A 657 -15.39 -3.65 -0.52
CA ILE A 657 -13.96 -3.52 -0.20
C ILE A 657 -13.27 -2.66 -1.28
N GLN A 658 -12.23 -1.93 -0.90
CA GLN A 658 -11.39 -1.15 -1.79
C GLN A 658 -9.95 -1.63 -1.69
N ASP A 659 -9.12 -1.34 -2.69
CA ASP A 659 -7.70 -1.69 -2.73
C ASP A 659 -6.89 -0.76 -1.80
N SER A 660 -7.11 -0.92 -0.50
CA SER A 660 -6.42 -0.21 0.59
C SER A 660 -6.46 -0.99 1.91
N TRP A 661 -5.40 -0.83 2.71
CA TRP A 661 -5.32 -1.43 4.04
C TRP A 661 -6.48 -0.98 4.94
N SER A 662 -6.82 0.31 4.92
CA SER A 662 -7.93 0.90 5.68
C SER A 662 -9.26 0.20 5.40
N SER A 663 -9.63 0.03 4.12
CA SER A 663 -10.90 -0.61 3.77
C SER A 663 -10.97 -2.07 4.25
N MET A 664 -9.86 -2.81 4.15
CA MET A 664 -9.78 -4.18 4.67
C MET A 664 -9.89 -4.20 6.20
N THR A 665 -9.23 -3.28 6.91
CA THR A 665 -9.30 -3.22 8.38
C THR A 665 -10.66 -2.78 8.90
N ASP A 666 -11.34 -1.84 8.23
CA ASP A 666 -12.68 -1.36 8.61
C ASP A 666 -13.72 -2.48 8.54
N ILE A 667 -13.65 -3.31 7.47
CA ILE A 667 -14.48 -4.51 7.33
C ILE A 667 -14.19 -5.51 8.46
N VAL A 668 -12.90 -5.82 8.71
CA VAL A 668 -12.49 -6.74 9.79
C VAL A 668 -12.98 -6.29 11.16
N ASP A 669 -12.85 -5.00 11.49
CA ASP A 669 -13.30 -4.47 12.77
C ASP A 669 -14.83 -4.37 12.87
N TRP A 670 -15.56 -4.13 11.76
CA TRP A 670 -17.02 -4.30 11.73
C TRP A 670 -17.42 -5.74 12.03
N TYR A 671 -16.77 -6.73 11.39
CA TYR A 671 -17.04 -8.14 11.62
C TYR A 671 -16.79 -8.54 13.09
N ALA A 672 -15.70 -8.07 13.69
CA ALA A 672 -15.43 -8.28 15.10
C ALA A 672 -16.50 -7.65 16.02
N GLN A 673 -16.98 -6.45 15.69
CA GLN A 673 -18.04 -5.75 16.45
C GLN A 673 -19.42 -6.42 16.33
N LYS A 674 -19.66 -7.25 15.30
CA LYS A 674 -20.95 -7.92 15.06
C LYS A 674 -20.94 -9.43 15.30
N GLN A 675 -19.78 -10.02 15.61
CA GLN A 675 -19.57 -11.47 15.63
C GLN A 675 -20.60 -12.23 16.49
N ASP A 676 -20.93 -11.74 17.68
CA ASP A 676 -21.90 -12.36 18.62
C ASP A 676 -23.33 -12.45 18.04
N PHE A 677 -23.65 -11.61 17.06
CA PHE A 677 -24.93 -11.62 16.36
C PHE A 677 -24.88 -12.47 15.09
N ILE A 678 -23.88 -12.26 14.20
CA ILE A 678 -23.88 -12.81 12.84
C ILE A 678 -23.16 -14.16 12.69
N ALA A 679 -22.15 -14.47 13.51
CA ALA A 679 -21.29 -15.64 13.28
C ALA A 679 -22.03 -16.98 13.49
N LYS A 680 -23.02 -17.00 14.39
CA LYS A 680 -23.88 -18.17 14.67
C LYS A 680 -24.84 -18.54 13.53
N TYR A 681 -24.96 -17.69 12.51
CA TYR A 681 -25.76 -17.94 11.31
C TYR A 681 -24.90 -18.31 10.10
N ALA A 682 -23.56 -18.30 10.22
CA ALA A 682 -22.67 -18.86 9.21
C ALA A 682 -22.52 -20.38 9.42
N GLY A 683 -22.43 -21.13 8.33
CA GLY A 683 -22.26 -22.59 8.35
C GLY A 683 -22.37 -23.22 6.96
N PRO A 684 -22.30 -24.56 6.86
CA PRO A 684 -22.38 -25.29 5.60
C PRO A 684 -23.62 -24.91 4.78
N GLY A 685 -23.40 -24.36 3.59
CA GLY A 685 -24.45 -23.90 2.68
C GLY A 685 -24.89 -22.44 2.87
N HIS A 686 -24.40 -21.70 3.88
CA HIS A 686 -24.86 -20.35 4.23
C HIS A 686 -23.76 -19.49 4.92
N TRP A 687 -23.07 -18.61 4.18
CA TRP A 687 -21.84 -17.92 4.65
C TRP A 687 -21.92 -16.39 4.78
N ASN A 688 -21.19 -15.83 5.76
CA ASN A 688 -20.90 -14.40 5.82
C ASN A 688 -19.81 -14.01 4.79
N ASP A 689 -20.08 -13.00 3.95
CA ASP A 689 -19.16 -12.51 2.92
C ASP A 689 -18.54 -11.14 3.30
N PRO A 690 -17.23 -11.07 3.59
CA PRO A 690 -16.48 -9.83 3.78
C PRO A 690 -15.91 -9.22 2.47
N ASP A 691 -16.39 -9.67 1.30
CA ASP A 691 -15.95 -9.25 -0.04
C ASP A 691 -14.53 -9.76 -0.41
N GLN A 692 -14.05 -9.39 -1.60
CA GLN A 692 -12.97 -10.01 -2.34
C GLN A 692 -11.57 -9.90 -1.71
N LEU A 693 -10.72 -10.89 -2.02
CA LEU A 693 -9.29 -10.89 -1.72
C LEU A 693 -8.54 -9.92 -2.66
N LEU A 694 -7.78 -9.00 -2.07
CA LEU A 694 -6.98 -7.97 -2.74
C LEU A 694 -5.52 -8.40 -3.00
N ILE A 695 -5.18 -9.63 -2.60
CA ILE A 695 -3.82 -10.16 -2.54
C ILE A 695 -3.18 -10.13 -3.94
N GLY A 696 -2.14 -9.28 -4.12
CA GLY A 696 -1.46 -9.07 -5.40
C GLY A 696 -1.88 -7.80 -6.17
N ASN A 697 -2.80 -6.99 -5.63
CA ASN A 697 -3.17 -5.67 -6.17
C ASN A 697 -2.21 -4.56 -5.71
N PHE A 698 -2.64 -3.30 -5.82
CA PHE A 698 -1.77 -2.14 -5.63
C PHE A 698 -1.75 -1.63 -4.17
N GLY A 699 -2.79 -1.90 -3.38
CA GLY A 699 -3.04 -1.23 -2.10
C GLY A 699 -2.55 -1.95 -0.85
N LEU A 700 -2.29 -3.26 -0.91
CA LEU A 700 -1.76 -4.04 0.21
C LEU A 700 -0.27 -4.35 0.02
N SER A 701 0.51 -4.34 1.11
CA SER A 701 1.84 -4.95 1.15
C SER A 701 1.75 -6.49 1.19
N TYR A 702 2.90 -7.17 1.03
CA TYR A 702 3.00 -8.62 1.24
C TYR A 702 2.59 -9.02 2.66
N THR A 703 3.09 -8.28 3.66
CA THR A 703 2.77 -8.48 5.08
C THR A 703 1.28 -8.31 5.36
N GLN A 704 0.66 -7.26 4.83
CA GLN A 704 -0.78 -6.99 4.94
C GLN A 704 -1.64 -8.04 4.21
N SER A 705 -1.18 -8.52 3.04
CA SER A 705 -1.83 -9.59 2.28
C SER A 705 -1.91 -10.90 3.06
N LYS A 706 -0.87 -11.23 3.84
CA LYS A 706 -0.89 -12.36 4.77
C LYS A 706 -1.97 -12.19 5.86
N VAL A 707 -2.21 -10.96 6.33
CA VAL A 707 -3.29 -10.68 7.30
C VAL A 707 -4.66 -10.93 6.68
N GLN A 708 -4.92 -10.45 5.46
CA GLN A 708 -6.21 -10.68 4.79
C GLN A 708 -6.49 -12.18 4.63
N MET A 709 -5.54 -12.95 4.08
CA MET A 709 -5.72 -14.40 3.88
C MET A 709 -5.96 -15.15 5.19
N ALA A 710 -5.25 -14.81 6.26
CA ALA A 710 -5.42 -15.44 7.57
C ALA A 710 -6.80 -15.13 8.18
N LEU A 711 -7.27 -13.88 8.08
CA LEU A 711 -8.56 -13.47 8.61
C LEU A 711 -9.74 -14.02 7.80
N TRP A 712 -9.66 -14.06 6.46
CA TRP A 712 -10.70 -14.69 5.63
C TRP A 712 -10.78 -16.21 5.90
N ALA A 713 -9.65 -16.88 6.16
CA ALA A 713 -9.64 -18.28 6.57
C ALA A 713 -10.28 -18.51 7.95
N ILE A 714 -9.93 -17.67 8.94
CA ILE A 714 -10.55 -17.64 10.28
C ILE A 714 -12.07 -17.42 10.17
N LEU A 715 -12.53 -16.44 9.40
CA LEU A 715 -13.94 -16.06 9.28
C LEU A 715 -14.81 -17.11 8.57
N ALA A 716 -14.21 -18.13 7.94
CA ALA A 716 -14.90 -19.00 6.97
C ALA A 716 -15.53 -18.20 5.81
N ALA A 717 -14.83 -17.13 5.39
CA ALA A 717 -15.25 -16.28 4.28
C ALA A 717 -15.09 -16.97 2.93
N PRO A 718 -15.88 -16.60 1.91
CA PRO A 718 -15.58 -16.93 0.51
C PRO A 718 -14.16 -16.45 0.13
N LEU A 719 -13.41 -17.28 -0.58
CA LEU A 719 -12.08 -16.91 -1.09
C LEU A 719 -12.20 -16.50 -2.56
N LEU A 720 -12.81 -15.34 -2.79
CA LEU A 720 -13.00 -14.75 -4.12
C LEU A 720 -11.84 -13.81 -4.44
N MET A 721 -10.91 -14.26 -5.28
CA MET A 721 -9.74 -13.49 -5.72
C MET A 721 -10.16 -12.42 -6.72
N SER A 722 -9.65 -11.19 -6.58
CA SER A 722 -9.83 -10.16 -7.62
C SER A 722 -8.51 -9.45 -7.88
N THR A 723 -7.64 -10.12 -8.64
CA THR A 723 -6.32 -9.65 -9.07
C THR A 723 -5.99 -10.20 -10.46
N ASP A 724 -5.01 -9.61 -11.17
CA ASP A 724 -4.64 -10.09 -12.51
C ASP A 724 -3.69 -11.28 -12.42
N LEU A 725 -4.26 -12.49 -12.54
CA LEU A 725 -3.52 -13.75 -12.49
C LEU A 725 -2.48 -13.87 -13.62
N GLY A 726 -2.57 -13.06 -14.68
CA GLY A 726 -1.56 -12.96 -15.73
C GLY A 726 -0.28 -12.25 -15.32
N THR A 727 -0.33 -11.39 -14.29
CA THR A 727 0.79 -10.55 -13.85
C THR A 727 1.08 -10.62 -12.34
N ILE A 728 0.36 -11.44 -11.58
CA ILE A 728 0.54 -11.60 -10.13
C ILE A 728 1.97 -12.05 -9.78
N GLU A 729 2.60 -11.37 -8.84
CA GLU A 729 3.93 -11.73 -8.35
C GLU A 729 3.89 -13.08 -7.60
N PRO A 730 4.88 -13.99 -7.80
CA PRO A 730 4.90 -15.31 -7.15
C PRO A 730 4.66 -15.30 -5.64
N ALA A 731 5.22 -14.35 -4.90
CA ALA A 731 5.04 -14.27 -3.44
C ALA A 731 3.56 -14.12 -3.03
N PHE A 732 2.78 -13.33 -3.76
CA PHE A 732 1.34 -13.12 -3.50
C PHE A 732 0.50 -14.29 -4.00
N ARG A 733 0.87 -14.90 -5.13
CA ARG A 733 0.27 -16.17 -5.58
C ARG A 733 0.46 -17.28 -4.56
N ASP A 734 1.64 -17.39 -3.96
CA ASP A 734 1.96 -18.46 -3.03
C ASP A 734 1.24 -18.29 -1.67
N ILE A 735 0.77 -17.08 -1.31
CA ILE A 735 -0.23 -16.87 -0.24
C ILE A 735 -1.56 -17.52 -0.63
N LEU A 736 -2.07 -17.22 -1.84
CA LEU A 736 -3.35 -17.72 -2.34
C LEU A 736 -3.36 -19.25 -2.51
N LEU A 737 -2.24 -19.84 -2.94
CA LEU A 737 -2.10 -21.30 -3.11
C LEU A 737 -1.78 -22.06 -1.81
N ASN A 738 -1.71 -21.40 -0.65
CA ASN A 738 -1.30 -22.05 0.60
C ASN A 738 -2.37 -23.01 1.14
N LYS A 739 -2.27 -24.28 0.73
CA LYS A 739 -3.21 -25.36 1.07
C LYS A 739 -3.50 -25.50 2.57
N ARG A 740 -2.53 -25.25 3.46
CA ARG A 740 -2.72 -25.37 4.91
C ARG A 740 -3.57 -24.23 5.50
N ILE A 741 -3.64 -23.09 4.83
CA ILE A 741 -4.56 -21.99 5.15
C ILE A 741 -5.93 -22.23 4.50
N ILE A 742 -5.96 -22.75 3.28
CA ILE A 742 -7.20 -23.18 2.61
C ILE A 742 -7.91 -24.27 3.43
N GLU A 743 -7.19 -25.26 3.96
CA GLU A 743 -7.69 -26.29 4.88
C GLU A 743 -8.34 -25.69 6.15
N VAL A 744 -7.85 -24.55 6.64
CA VAL A 744 -8.51 -23.82 7.75
C VAL A 744 -9.76 -23.11 7.28
N ASN A 745 -9.76 -22.51 6.09
CA ASN A 745 -10.96 -21.88 5.52
C ASN A 745 -12.08 -22.91 5.27
N GLN A 746 -11.75 -23.99 4.58
CA GLN A 746 -12.61 -25.08 4.12
C GLN A 746 -12.84 -26.18 5.18
N ASP A 747 -12.55 -25.92 6.46
CA ASP A 747 -12.67 -26.91 7.53
C ASP A 747 -14.10 -27.46 7.67
N ALA A 748 -14.21 -28.78 7.82
CA ALA A 748 -15.47 -29.52 7.78
C ALA A 748 -16.45 -29.20 8.92
N LEU A 749 -16.01 -28.55 10.01
CA LEU A 749 -16.93 -28.06 11.04
C LEU A 749 -17.78 -26.87 10.54
N GLY A 750 -17.31 -26.14 9.53
CA GLY A 750 -18.00 -24.95 8.99
C GLY A 750 -18.15 -23.78 9.97
N ILE A 751 -17.48 -23.82 11.13
CA ILE A 751 -17.63 -22.81 12.19
C ILE A 751 -16.84 -21.55 11.85
N GLN A 752 -17.52 -20.41 11.72
CA GLN A 752 -16.86 -19.09 11.65
C GLN A 752 -16.06 -18.81 12.94
N GLY A 753 -14.82 -18.34 12.77
CA GLY A 753 -13.95 -17.90 13.86
C GLY A 753 -14.26 -16.49 14.37
N LEU A 754 -13.75 -16.18 15.56
CA LEU A 754 -14.07 -14.98 16.35
C LEU A 754 -12.79 -14.28 16.82
N ARG A 755 -12.84 -12.95 17.00
CA ARG A 755 -11.85 -12.21 17.77
C ARG A 755 -12.08 -12.50 19.25
N VAL A 756 -11.14 -13.23 19.87
CA VAL A 756 -11.24 -13.65 21.28
C VAL A 756 -10.46 -12.74 22.23
N TYR A 757 -9.57 -11.91 21.70
CA TYR A 757 -8.72 -11.03 22.49
C TYR A 757 -8.24 -9.82 21.67
N GLN A 758 -8.10 -8.67 22.34
CA GLN A 758 -7.48 -7.46 21.82
C GLN A 758 -6.74 -6.74 22.95
N THR A 759 -5.72 -5.95 22.63
CA THR A 759 -5.25 -4.85 23.50
C THR A 759 -5.44 -3.50 22.81
N ASP A 760 -5.71 -2.50 23.64
CA ASP A 760 -5.81 -1.07 23.29
C ASP A 760 -4.68 -0.27 23.98
N ASP A 761 -3.54 -0.94 24.20
CA ASP A 761 -2.31 -0.41 24.82
C ASP A 761 -1.27 -0.05 23.74
N ASP A 762 -0.06 0.32 24.16
CA ASP A 762 1.07 0.66 23.27
C ASP A 762 1.54 -0.52 22.39
N GLN A 763 0.94 -1.71 22.52
CA GLN A 763 1.28 -2.93 21.77
C GLN A 763 0.04 -3.54 21.09
N PRO A 764 -0.76 -2.75 20.35
CA PRO A 764 -2.10 -3.14 19.93
C PRO A 764 -2.06 -4.38 19.04
N ILE A 765 -2.68 -5.45 19.53
CA ILE A 765 -2.76 -6.76 18.88
C ILE A 765 -4.20 -7.27 18.91
N GLN A 766 -4.63 -7.96 17.86
CA GLN A 766 -5.86 -8.74 17.85
C GLN A 766 -5.53 -10.23 17.73
N ILE A 767 -6.11 -11.07 18.60
CA ILE A 767 -6.00 -12.53 18.49
C ILE A 767 -7.36 -13.11 18.14
N TRP A 768 -7.39 -13.82 17.02
CA TRP A 768 -8.58 -14.47 16.49
C TRP A 768 -8.42 -15.99 16.54
N THR A 769 -9.51 -16.72 16.79
CA THR A 769 -9.51 -18.19 16.76
C THR A 769 -10.68 -18.77 15.98
N LYS A 770 -10.45 -19.88 15.27
CA LYS A 770 -11.46 -20.71 14.60
C LYS A 770 -11.34 -22.13 15.14
N LYS A 771 -12.47 -22.78 15.44
CA LYS A 771 -12.51 -24.23 15.75
C LYS A 771 -12.30 -25.01 14.44
N VAL A 772 -11.47 -26.05 14.48
CA VAL A 772 -11.12 -26.88 13.31
C VAL A 772 -10.96 -28.35 13.72
N GLU A 773 -11.00 -29.26 12.75
CA GLU A 773 -10.63 -30.67 12.93
C GLU A 773 -9.11 -30.85 13.12
N PRO A 774 -8.63 -31.91 13.83
CA PRO A 774 -9.41 -32.95 14.49
C PRO A 774 -10.05 -32.51 15.82
N VAL A 775 -11.18 -33.12 16.18
CA VAL A 775 -11.78 -33.04 17.52
C VAL A 775 -11.43 -34.29 18.35
N ASN A 776 -10.99 -34.11 19.61
CA ASN A 776 -10.81 -35.19 20.59
C ASN A 776 -11.96 -35.17 21.61
N VAL A 777 -12.93 -36.07 21.44
CA VAL A 777 -14.22 -36.11 22.17
C VAL A 777 -14.97 -34.77 22.06
N ASP A 778 -14.92 -33.91 23.08
CA ASP A 778 -15.57 -32.59 23.10
C ASP A 778 -14.58 -31.42 22.89
N HIS A 779 -13.30 -31.72 22.65
CA HIS A 779 -12.22 -30.73 22.52
C HIS A 779 -11.76 -30.56 21.07
N HIS A 780 -12.07 -29.41 20.47
CA HIS A 780 -11.63 -29.07 19.11
C HIS A 780 -10.14 -28.73 19.03
N SER A 781 -9.56 -28.92 17.86
CA SER A 781 -8.37 -28.18 17.42
C SER A 781 -8.73 -26.73 17.07
N TYR A 782 -7.73 -25.85 17.00
CA TYR A 782 -7.94 -24.43 16.74
C TYR A 782 -6.96 -23.89 15.71
N ALA A 783 -7.43 -23.06 14.77
CA ALA A 783 -6.58 -22.11 14.06
C ALA A 783 -6.54 -20.80 14.86
N ILE A 784 -5.37 -20.14 14.92
CA ILE A 784 -5.10 -18.98 15.78
C ILE A 784 -4.30 -17.94 14.99
N ALA A 785 -4.89 -16.77 14.73
CA ALA A 785 -4.22 -15.66 14.04
C ALA A 785 -3.87 -14.55 15.04
N PHE A 786 -2.58 -14.22 15.13
CA PHE A 786 -2.02 -13.12 15.92
C PHE A 786 -1.75 -11.94 14.99
N CYS A 787 -2.69 -11.00 14.89
CA CYS A 787 -2.62 -9.87 13.95
C CYS A 787 -2.15 -8.60 14.69
N SER A 788 -1.01 -8.05 14.25
CA SER A 788 -0.51 -6.76 14.74
C SER A 788 -1.36 -5.61 14.22
N ARG A 789 -1.58 -4.59 15.07
CA ARG A 789 -2.06 -3.26 14.67
C ARG A 789 -0.97 -2.18 14.82
N ARG A 790 0.25 -2.53 15.26
CA ARG A 790 1.41 -1.61 15.27
C ARG A 790 1.89 -1.33 13.85
N ASP A 791 2.22 -0.07 13.57
CA ASP A 791 2.84 0.40 12.33
C ASP A 791 4.22 1.05 12.51
N ASP A 792 4.82 1.01 13.69
CA ASP A 792 6.13 1.64 13.97
C ASP A 792 7.36 0.99 13.29
N GLY A 793 7.18 0.07 12.34
CA GLY A 793 8.26 -0.49 11.53
C GLY A 793 9.14 -1.56 12.19
N THR A 794 8.92 -1.89 13.48
CA THR A 794 9.81 -2.82 14.21
C THR A 794 9.11 -4.09 14.72
N PRO A 795 9.47 -5.30 14.21
CA PRO A 795 8.92 -6.57 14.68
C PRO A 795 9.19 -6.85 16.16
N TYR A 796 8.23 -7.48 16.83
CA TYR A 796 8.19 -7.58 18.30
C TYR A 796 7.72 -8.93 18.80
N ALA A 797 8.05 -9.27 20.05
CA ALA A 797 7.56 -10.47 20.71
C ALA A 797 6.24 -10.19 21.44
N TYR A 798 5.24 -11.04 21.25
CA TYR A 798 4.02 -11.07 22.05
C TYR A 798 3.89 -12.41 22.78
N SER A 799 3.46 -12.37 24.06
CA SER A 799 3.37 -13.54 24.95
C SER A 799 1.95 -13.72 25.49
N VAL A 800 1.37 -14.89 25.31
CA VAL A 800 0.03 -15.22 25.83
C VAL A 800 -0.07 -16.67 26.30
N THR A 801 -0.90 -16.96 27.30
CA THR A 801 -1.21 -18.36 27.68
C THR A 801 -2.38 -18.90 26.85
N LEU A 802 -2.33 -20.18 26.47
CA LEU A 802 -3.39 -20.81 25.68
C LEU A 802 -4.79 -20.65 26.31
N LYS A 803 -4.89 -20.76 27.63
CA LYS A 803 -6.13 -20.57 28.38
C LYS A 803 -6.71 -19.15 28.23
N ARG A 804 -5.87 -18.12 28.09
CA ARG A 804 -6.31 -16.71 27.93
C ARG A 804 -6.96 -16.47 26.56
N ILE A 805 -6.65 -17.29 25.56
CA ILE A 805 -7.24 -17.27 24.22
C ILE A 805 -8.23 -18.43 23.98
N GLY A 806 -8.79 -19.01 25.06
CA GLY A 806 -9.87 -20.00 25.02
C GLY A 806 -9.45 -21.47 24.86
N LEU A 807 -8.16 -21.76 24.64
CA LEU A 807 -7.66 -23.14 24.47
C LEU A 807 -7.47 -23.81 25.85
N THR A 808 -8.37 -24.75 26.16
CA THR A 808 -8.58 -25.28 27.52
C THR A 808 -8.38 -26.80 27.67
N PHE A 809 -8.09 -27.54 26.59
CA PHE A 809 -7.93 -29.00 26.64
C PHE A 809 -6.78 -29.44 27.58
N PRO A 810 -7.02 -30.25 28.64
CA PRO A 810 -6.01 -30.55 29.65
C PRO A 810 -4.77 -31.32 29.16
N SER A 811 -4.92 -32.20 28.16
CA SER A 811 -3.80 -32.93 27.57
C SER A 811 -2.87 -32.03 26.76
N GLY A 812 -3.41 -30.94 26.20
CA GLY A 812 -2.69 -29.94 25.43
C GLY A 812 -2.72 -30.16 23.92
N TYR A 813 -1.98 -29.30 23.22
CA TYR A 813 -1.98 -29.18 21.77
C TYR A 813 -0.54 -29.27 21.22
N THR A 814 -0.40 -29.83 20.02
CA THR A 814 0.75 -29.57 19.14
C THR A 814 0.48 -28.28 18.35
N ILE A 815 1.52 -27.55 17.92
CA ILE A 815 1.36 -26.27 17.23
C ILE A 815 2.19 -26.30 15.93
N GLN A 816 1.58 -25.88 14.82
CA GLN A 816 2.25 -25.67 13.53
C GLN A 816 2.02 -24.23 13.04
N ASP A 817 3.04 -23.62 12.44
CA ASP A 817 2.91 -22.35 11.73
C ASP A 817 2.40 -22.54 10.28
N LEU A 818 1.26 -21.93 9.98
CA LEU A 818 0.50 -22.12 8.75
C LEU A 818 1.11 -21.41 7.53
N TYR A 819 2.03 -20.48 7.70
CA TYR A 819 2.79 -19.91 6.59
C TYR A 819 4.03 -20.74 6.28
N THR A 820 4.89 -20.98 7.27
CA THR A 820 6.20 -21.63 7.10
C THR A 820 6.17 -23.16 7.00
N GLY A 821 5.14 -23.82 7.54
CA GLY A 821 5.09 -25.29 7.62
C GLY A 821 5.90 -25.87 8.79
N LYS A 822 6.36 -25.02 9.70
CA LYS A 822 7.21 -25.43 10.83
C LYS A 822 6.38 -25.82 12.04
N ASP A 823 6.50 -27.09 12.43
CA ASP A 823 5.99 -27.58 13.72
C ASP A 823 6.82 -27.01 14.89
N TRP A 824 6.15 -26.69 15.98
CA TRP A 824 6.74 -26.24 17.24
C TRP A 824 7.00 -27.45 18.14
N LEU A 825 8.17 -27.49 18.79
CA LEU A 825 8.60 -28.65 19.56
C LEU A 825 7.91 -28.74 20.92
N GLY A 826 7.01 -29.72 21.07
CA GLY A 826 6.44 -30.13 22.35
C GLY A 826 4.91 -30.15 22.38
N VAL A 827 4.35 -30.23 23.59
CA VAL A 827 2.90 -30.20 23.84
C VAL A 827 2.58 -29.02 24.76
N TYR A 828 1.75 -28.11 24.25
CA TYR A 828 1.37 -26.87 24.91
C TYR A 828 0.03 -27.08 25.64
N ARG A 829 0.06 -26.97 26.98
CA ARG A 829 -1.13 -27.13 27.84
C ARG A 829 -1.81 -25.76 28.06
N PRO A 830 -3.01 -25.68 28.65
CA PRO A 830 -3.72 -24.40 28.82
C PRO A 830 -2.93 -23.32 29.57
N ASN A 831 -2.08 -23.71 30.53
CA ASN A 831 -1.21 -22.78 31.27
C ASN A 831 0.15 -22.54 30.59
N SER A 832 0.46 -23.15 29.45
CA SER A 832 1.67 -22.86 28.68
C SER A 832 1.57 -21.48 28.04
N THR A 833 2.59 -20.65 28.25
CA THR A 833 2.79 -19.41 27.49
C THR A 833 3.36 -19.77 26.12
N ILE A 834 2.76 -19.22 25.07
CA ILE A 834 3.33 -19.16 23.72
C ILE A 834 3.86 -17.75 23.46
N ASN A 835 5.03 -17.68 22.82
CA ASN A 835 5.68 -16.44 22.41
C ASN A 835 5.75 -16.41 20.89
N VAL A 836 5.25 -15.35 20.26
CA VAL A 836 5.29 -15.15 18.81
C VAL A 836 6.08 -13.88 18.49
N ARG A 837 6.95 -13.91 17.47
CA ARG A 837 7.56 -12.71 16.88
C ARG A 837 6.68 -12.27 15.71
N ILE A 838 6.11 -11.08 15.78
CA ILE A 838 5.12 -10.55 14.83
C ILE A 838 5.69 -9.29 14.18
N ASP A 839 5.53 -9.18 12.86
CA ASP A 839 5.87 -8.00 12.09
C ASP A 839 4.81 -6.87 12.27
N PRO A 840 5.18 -5.60 12.11
CA PRO A 840 4.22 -4.48 12.01
C PRO A 840 3.18 -4.76 10.91
N LEU A 841 1.91 -4.46 11.20
CA LEU A 841 0.76 -4.73 10.35
C LEU A 841 0.68 -6.18 9.80
N GLY A 842 1.35 -7.13 10.47
CA GLY A 842 1.50 -8.52 10.03
C GLY A 842 0.75 -9.54 10.87
N VAL A 843 0.91 -10.81 10.51
CA VAL A 843 0.27 -11.95 11.21
C VAL A 843 1.21 -13.12 11.42
N VAL A 844 1.18 -13.70 12.61
CA VAL A 844 1.60 -15.09 12.85
C VAL A 844 0.34 -15.96 12.91
N PHE A 845 0.24 -16.97 12.05
CA PHE A 845 -0.96 -17.79 11.90
C PHE A 845 -0.63 -19.25 12.18
N LEU A 846 -1.28 -19.82 13.20
CA LEU A 846 -0.95 -21.13 13.75
C LEU A 846 -2.14 -22.09 13.68
N LYS A 847 -1.89 -23.40 13.59
CA LYS A 847 -2.85 -24.44 13.93
C LYS A 847 -2.39 -25.16 15.20
N ALA A 848 -3.22 -25.10 16.24
CA ALA A 848 -3.08 -25.82 17.49
C ALA A 848 -3.94 -27.09 17.45
N THR A 849 -3.32 -28.22 17.13
CA THR A 849 -3.98 -29.52 16.99
C THR A 849 -4.02 -30.25 18.33
N VAL A 850 -5.19 -30.72 18.75
CA VAL A 850 -5.33 -31.50 20.00
C VAL A 850 -4.46 -32.76 19.96
N VAL A 851 -3.82 -33.09 21.07
CA VAL A 851 -3.18 -34.41 21.22
C VAL A 851 -4.29 -35.47 21.31
N LEU A 852 -4.21 -36.48 20.46
CA LEU A 852 -5.13 -37.63 20.43
C LEU A 852 -4.78 -38.63 21.53
#